data_AF-A0A2D0N301-F1
#
_entry.id   AF-A0A2D0N301-F1
#
_cell.length_a   1.000
_cell.length_b   1.000
_cell.length_c   1.000
_cell.angle_alpha   90.00
_cell.angle_beta   90.00
_cell.angle_gamma   90.00
#
_symmetry.space_group_name_H-M   'P 1'
#
loop_
_entity.id
_entity.type
_entity.pdbx_description
1 polymer ?
#
loop_
_entity_poly.entity_id
_entity_poly.type
_entity_poly.pdbx_seq_one_letter_code
_entity_poly.pdbx_strand_id
1 'polypeptide(L)'
;MKRTRSLLSFLLLLVCSLSVLQAQVIPYNWPPQIPESDKYAVRVYQDCGQSDLFVHYSAPNLTEGPDGHGVTGLHQDRSLSFVQFAFDGTIIIEVTKLYGMAADRVEIAPDAFGIEPSYFDGRTVQFSLNHEVRPSYVSVHFISADNQDNGQNESKAIKHGLMIFADRPETDIPTLSAPGVVDYSTATANEVRNAGLVYFPSGDHYLPDKFPETQGRLYAARQGQQFYLAGGAVVRGSIDADGYDNIRIFGRGILTGRDFYWHFFQEDGKKAPYIDLRGADFCRVEGIVITNPTHHTIPSGKNSYFKNLKIIGWASNHDGVRSGANSYMEELFIKTSDDLDYARDPHRIVNSIMWPMRNGAFGQLGWNDLGSGFTEYENIYFIHSEWDVNVDIKRNQGVIGSVLNQGVHLSHNSIHNIYAEDGTALIANLTIAYDASADPQPENGSWGELQHFQFKNIILEYPFLNSGGQPIRNKIAGFERDAAKAIVHDIEFINLIAGNTVVTMENAGQYFDIDPHTTHSISFRTGGDLPVVTTSSNAGGRLVPDGNIPTPAGMDRSVQIIPDPGRRILDVIVDGISQGRRQSVFFPSIDRDHTVEVVFGDGTDHFGIPYTCTVSPTQSPARPGFKLYPVPATDKVFLEGITPRRKVELYSATGQLIRKMHYRNGLRTGDLPPGLYWVKIEGYSPGRFSKH
;
A
#
# COMPACT_ATOMS: atom_id res chain seq x y z
N MET A 1 39.76 -21.31 -64.18
CA MET A 1 40.87 -20.70 -63.42
C MET A 1 40.41 -19.32 -62.95
N LYS A 2 40.33 -19.13 -61.63
CA LYS A 2 40.08 -17.90 -60.84
C LYS A 2 38.83 -17.04 -61.13
N ARG A 3 37.85 -17.24 -60.25
CA ARG A 3 36.81 -16.28 -59.81
C ARG A 3 37.46 -15.05 -59.17
N THR A 4 36.90 -13.87 -59.41
CA THR A 4 36.97 -12.72 -58.48
C THR A 4 35.58 -12.10 -58.37
N ARG A 5 35.09 -12.05 -57.13
CA ARG A 5 33.75 -11.62 -56.71
C ARG A 5 33.71 -10.10 -56.60
N SER A 6 32.64 -9.52 -57.13
CA SER A 6 32.16 -8.17 -56.84
C SER A 6 31.65 -8.11 -55.39
N LEU A 7 32.23 -7.24 -54.55
CA LEU A 7 31.62 -6.84 -53.28
C LEU A 7 30.73 -5.62 -53.54
N LEU A 8 29.42 -5.83 -53.44
CA LEU A 8 28.42 -4.78 -53.33
C LEU A 8 28.13 -4.61 -51.83
N SER A 9 28.66 -3.55 -51.22
CA SER A 9 28.34 -3.20 -49.83
C SER A 9 27.07 -2.34 -49.81
N PHE A 10 25.93 -2.98 -49.52
CA PHE A 10 24.71 -2.29 -49.13
C PHE A 10 24.88 -1.80 -47.68
N LEU A 11 25.03 -0.48 -47.50
CA LEU A 11 24.95 0.15 -46.18
C LEU A 11 23.47 0.35 -45.86
N LEU A 12 22.87 -0.58 -45.13
CA LEU A 12 21.54 -0.44 -44.55
C LEU A 12 21.66 0.54 -43.37
N LEU A 13 21.26 1.81 -43.58
CA LEU A 13 21.10 2.77 -42.51
C LEU A 13 19.85 2.37 -41.70
N LEU A 14 20.07 1.57 -40.67
CA LEU A 14 19.10 1.32 -39.62
C LEU A 14 18.94 2.63 -38.85
N VAL A 15 17.90 3.39 -39.18
CA VAL A 15 17.44 4.50 -38.34
C VAL A 15 16.79 3.86 -37.12
N CYS A 16 17.60 3.53 -36.11
CA CYS A 16 17.09 3.36 -34.75
C CYS A 16 16.52 4.73 -34.33
N SER A 17 15.22 4.92 -34.51
CA SER A 17 14.47 5.87 -33.71
C SER A 17 14.57 5.39 -32.26
N LEU A 18 15.59 5.87 -31.55
CA LEU A 18 15.53 6.00 -30.10
C LEU A 18 14.37 6.95 -29.83
N SER A 19 13.16 6.40 -29.73
CA SER A 19 12.08 7.05 -29.03
C SER A 19 12.62 7.28 -27.62
N VAL A 20 12.94 8.53 -27.30
CA VAL A 20 13.01 8.95 -25.91
C VAL A 20 11.64 8.57 -25.36
N LEU A 21 11.56 7.53 -24.52
CA LEU A 21 10.36 7.23 -23.76
C LEU A 21 10.06 8.49 -22.97
N GLN A 22 9.08 9.25 -23.46
CA GLN A 22 8.51 10.35 -22.70
C GLN A 22 7.87 9.69 -21.46
N ALA A 23 8.08 10.27 -20.28
CA ALA A 23 7.35 9.86 -19.09
C ALA A 23 5.86 9.82 -19.46
N GLN A 24 5.23 8.66 -19.27
CA GLN A 24 3.90 8.41 -19.83
C GLN A 24 3.01 7.76 -18.78
N VAL A 25 1.88 8.41 -18.52
CA VAL A 25 0.70 7.78 -17.91
C VAL A 25 0.16 6.72 -18.89
N ILE A 26 0.02 5.50 -18.41
CA ILE A 26 -0.46 4.32 -19.14
C ILE A 26 -1.82 3.94 -18.54
N PRO A 27 -2.93 4.53 -19.04
CA PRO A 27 -4.26 4.06 -18.71
C PRO A 27 -4.51 2.71 -19.39
N TYR A 28 -5.38 1.89 -18.79
CA TYR A 28 -5.80 0.63 -19.39
C TYR A 28 -7.19 0.75 -20.03
N ASN A 29 -7.39 0.02 -21.13
CA ASN A 29 -8.67 -0.03 -21.82
C ASN A 29 -9.55 -1.11 -21.18
N TRP A 30 -10.53 -0.69 -20.40
CA TRP A 30 -11.45 -1.59 -19.70
C TRP A 30 -12.69 -1.91 -20.55
N PRO A 31 -13.22 -3.14 -20.51
CA PRO A 31 -14.40 -3.52 -21.26
C PRO A 31 -15.64 -2.72 -20.81
N PRO A 32 -16.55 -2.34 -21.73
CA PRO A 32 -17.73 -1.54 -21.38
C PRO A 32 -18.78 -2.28 -20.53
N GLN A 33 -18.67 -3.60 -20.39
CA GLN A 33 -19.62 -4.44 -19.64
C GLN A 33 -19.45 -4.35 -18.13
N ILE A 34 -18.30 -3.89 -17.64
CA ILE A 34 -18.06 -3.73 -16.21
C ILE A 34 -18.56 -2.37 -15.73
N PRO A 35 -19.21 -2.32 -14.55
CA PRO A 35 -19.77 -1.09 -14.03
C PRO A 35 -18.66 -0.10 -13.65
N GLU A 36 -18.75 1.10 -14.20
CA GLU A 36 -17.99 2.25 -13.73
C GLU A 36 -18.65 2.84 -12.47
N SER A 37 -17.84 3.33 -11.54
CA SER A 37 -18.31 3.96 -10.31
C SER A 37 -18.99 5.29 -10.62
N ASP A 38 -20.17 5.50 -10.03
CA ASP A 38 -20.88 6.78 -10.03
C ASP A 38 -20.47 7.68 -8.86
N LYS A 39 -19.49 7.27 -8.04
CA LYS A 39 -19.09 7.97 -6.82
C LYS A 39 -17.96 8.97 -7.06
N TYR A 40 -17.01 8.63 -7.91
CA TYR A 40 -15.82 9.44 -8.15
C TYR A 40 -15.45 9.47 -9.62
N ALA A 41 -14.90 10.59 -10.07
CA ALA A 41 -14.14 10.69 -11.32
C ALA A 41 -12.67 10.94 -10.99
N VAL A 42 -11.77 10.33 -11.76
CA VAL A 42 -10.32 10.49 -11.59
C VAL A 42 -9.67 10.85 -12.90
N ARG A 43 -8.79 11.85 -12.84
CA ARG A 43 -8.03 12.37 -13.97
C ARG A 43 -6.58 12.52 -13.56
N VAL A 44 -5.69 12.28 -14.51
CA VAL A 44 -4.24 12.43 -14.30
C VAL A 44 -3.68 13.43 -15.31
N TYR A 45 -2.84 14.33 -14.83
CA TYR A 45 -2.07 15.25 -15.66
C TYR A 45 -0.59 14.91 -15.60
N GLN A 46 0.06 14.93 -16.76
CA GLN A 46 1.51 14.80 -16.90
C GLN A 46 1.98 15.55 -18.13
N ASP A 47 2.99 16.40 -17.99
CA ASP A 47 3.57 17.17 -19.10
C ASP A 47 2.52 17.87 -20.00
N CYS A 48 1.49 18.45 -19.38
CA CYS A 48 0.33 19.06 -20.05
C CYS A 48 -0.59 18.10 -20.83
N GLY A 49 -0.28 16.81 -20.87
CA GLY A 49 -1.24 15.76 -21.20
C GLY A 49 -2.23 15.53 -20.08
N GLN A 50 -3.41 15.05 -20.44
CA GLN A 50 -4.48 14.67 -19.52
C GLN A 50 -5.01 13.29 -19.92
N SER A 51 -5.23 12.44 -18.93
CA SER A 51 -5.87 11.14 -19.09
C SER A 51 -6.99 11.01 -18.07
N ASP A 52 -8.22 10.84 -18.55
CA ASP A 52 -9.34 10.43 -17.71
C ASP A 52 -9.22 8.92 -17.46
N LEU A 53 -9.35 8.49 -16.21
CA LEU A 53 -9.21 7.10 -15.82
C LEU A 53 -10.58 6.47 -15.60
N PHE A 54 -10.73 5.22 -16.04
CA PHE A 54 -11.90 4.40 -15.70
C PHE A 54 -11.90 4.08 -14.20
N VAL A 55 -12.96 4.46 -13.51
CA VAL A 55 -13.10 4.26 -12.07
C VAL A 55 -13.89 2.99 -11.80
N HIS A 56 -13.22 1.92 -11.39
CA HIS A 56 -13.87 0.66 -11.04
C HIS A 56 -14.75 0.78 -9.81
N TYR A 57 -15.79 -0.05 -9.77
CA TYR A 57 -16.73 -0.13 -8.66
C TYR A 57 -16.74 -1.53 -8.03
N SER A 58 -16.27 -1.64 -6.79
CA SER A 58 -16.41 -2.83 -5.95
C SER A 58 -17.45 -2.59 -4.86
N ALA A 59 -18.35 -3.54 -4.68
CA ALA A 59 -19.33 -3.57 -3.60
C ALA A 59 -19.48 -5.02 -3.12
N PRO A 60 -20.00 -5.25 -1.90
CA PRO A 60 -20.25 -6.58 -1.42
C PRO A 60 -21.18 -7.36 -2.36
N ASN A 61 -20.86 -8.63 -2.62
CA ASN A 61 -21.81 -9.53 -3.25
C ASN A 61 -22.85 -9.99 -2.21
N LEU A 62 -24.11 -9.62 -2.43
CA LEU A 62 -25.23 -9.97 -1.55
C LEU A 62 -26.09 -11.11 -2.11
N THR A 63 -25.65 -11.77 -3.19
CA THR A 63 -26.32 -12.97 -3.69
C THR A 63 -26.22 -14.08 -2.64
N GLU A 64 -27.39 -14.56 -2.18
CA GLU A 64 -27.48 -15.62 -1.19
C GLU A 64 -27.05 -16.98 -1.77
N GLY A 65 -26.07 -17.61 -1.13
CA GLY A 65 -25.69 -19.00 -1.33
C GLY A 65 -26.27 -19.93 -0.25
N PRO A 66 -25.91 -21.22 -0.27
CA PRO A 66 -26.31 -22.17 0.79
C PRO A 66 -25.88 -21.77 2.20
N ASP A 67 -24.76 -21.05 2.32
CA ASP A 67 -24.23 -20.55 3.58
C ASP A 67 -24.64 -19.09 3.87
N GLY A 68 -25.50 -18.51 3.02
CA GLY A 68 -25.79 -17.07 2.99
C GLY A 68 -24.78 -16.30 2.14
N HIS A 69 -24.57 -15.03 2.46
CA HIS A 69 -23.67 -14.13 1.71
C HIS A 69 -22.41 -13.70 2.48
N GLY A 70 -22.27 -14.05 3.77
CA GLY A 70 -21.06 -13.82 4.57
C GLY A 70 -20.70 -12.35 4.88
N VAL A 71 -21.45 -11.36 4.38
CA VAL A 71 -21.16 -9.93 4.59
C VAL A 71 -21.82 -9.45 5.88
N THR A 72 -21.08 -8.74 6.72
CA THR A 72 -21.66 -8.12 7.93
C THR A 72 -22.69 -7.07 7.56
N GLY A 73 -23.79 -6.95 8.32
CA GLY A 73 -24.88 -6.00 8.03
C GLY A 73 -24.42 -4.55 7.83
N LEU A 74 -23.38 -4.13 8.56
CA LEU A 74 -22.79 -2.79 8.50
C LEU A 74 -22.01 -2.50 7.21
N HIS A 75 -21.73 -3.51 6.39
CA HIS A 75 -21.00 -3.35 5.13
C HIS A 75 -21.90 -3.43 3.90
N GLN A 76 -23.18 -3.81 4.05
CA GLN A 76 -24.05 -4.18 2.93
C GLN A 76 -24.30 -3.04 1.92
N ASP A 77 -24.30 -1.79 2.39
CA ASP A 77 -24.55 -0.60 1.56
C ASP A 77 -23.27 0.20 1.25
N ARG A 78 -22.10 -0.41 1.47
CA ARG A 78 -20.80 0.21 1.21
C ARG A 78 -20.28 -0.08 -0.18
N SER A 79 -19.34 0.75 -0.61
CA SER A 79 -18.61 0.54 -1.85
C SER A 79 -17.16 1.00 -1.75
N LEU A 80 -16.30 0.42 -2.57
CA LEU A 80 -14.95 0.87 -2.81
C LEU A 80 -14.80 1.14 -4.31
N SER A 81 -14.55 2.41 -4.64
CA SER A 81 -14.09 2.79 -5.96
C SER A 81 -12.59 2.59 -6.05
N PHE A 82 -12.06 2.27 -7.23
CA PHE A 82 -10.62 2.29 -7.42
C PHE A 82 -10.25 2.56 -8.87
N VAL A 83 -9.06 3.12 -9.09
CA VAL A 83 -8.44 3.18 -10.41
C VAL A 83 -7.17 2.36 -10.42
N GLN A 84 -6.85 1.78 -11.58
CA GLN A 84 -5.57 1.14 -11.81
C GLN A 84 -4.99 1.64 -13.14
N PHE A 85 -3.75 2.10 -13.09
CA PHE A 85 -2.99 2.58 -14.24
C PHE A 85 -1.50 2.48 -13.91
N ALA A 86 -0.63 2.65 -14.90
CA ALA A 86 0.80 2.80 -14.65
C ALA A 86 1.31 4.18 -15.03
N PHE A 87 2.43 4.61 -14.45
CA PHE A 87 3.08 5.86 -14.84
C PHE A 87 4.58 5.80 -14.58
N ASP A 88 5.35 6.72 -15.17
CA ASP A 88 6.72 7.01 -14.77
C ASP A 88 6.87 8.52 -14.58
N GLY A 89 7.86 8.96 -13.81
CA GLY A 89 8.04 10.37 -13.45
C GLY A 89 6.95 10.90 -12.53
N THR A 90 6.77 12.23 -12.51
CA THR A 90 5.80 12.89 -11.63
C THR A 90 4.47 13.14 -12.35
N ILE A 91 3.37 12.92 -11.64
CA ILE A 91 2.01 13.16 -12.12
C ILE A 91 1.23 14.04 -11.13
N ILE A 92 0.20 14.72 -11.61
CA ILE A 92 -0.83 15.34 -10.77
C ILE A 92 -2.10 14.51 -10.93
N ILE A 93 -2.66 14.07 -9.80
CA ILE A 93 -3.95 13.38 -9.76
C ILE A 93 -5.01 14.38 -9.36
N GLU A 94 -6.12 14.37 -10.08
CA GLU A 94 -7.37 15.07 -9.77
C GLU A 94 -8.45 14.04 -9.47
N VAL A 95 -9.08 14.17 -8.32
CA VAL A 95 -10.22 13.34 -7.93
C VAL A 95 -11.42 14.24 -7.69
N THR A 96 -12.57 13.90 -8.27
CA THR A 96 -13.83 14.61 -8.07
C THR A 96 -14.89 13.70 -7.45
N LYS A 97 -15.47 14.11 -6.32
CA LYS A 97 -16.64 13.51 -5.66
C LYS A 97 -17.92 13.87 -6.43
N LEU A 98 -18.59 12.85 -6.97
CA LEU A 98 -19.75 13.01 -7.86
C LEU A 98 -21.11 12.97 -7.15
N TYR A 99 -21.15 12.51 -5.90
CA TYR A 99 -22.40 12.29 -5.16
C TYR A 99 -22.57 13.26 -3.99
N GLY A 100 -23.82 13.34 -3.52
CA GLY A 100 -24.25 14.01 -2.30
C GLY A 100 -23.67 15.41 -2.10
N MET A 101 -23.27 15.75 -0.87
CA MET A 101 -22.85 17.12 -0.52
C MET A 101 -21.34 17.34 -0.75
N ALA A 102 -20.94 18.62 -0.80
CA ALA A 102 -19.53 18.98 -0.74
C ALA A 102 -18.95 18.54 0.60
N ALA A 103 -17.70 18.10 0.57
CA ALA A 103 -16.94 17.72 1.74
C ALA A 103 -16.29 18.93 2.40
N ASP A 104 -16.20 18.89 3.72
CA ASP A 104 -15.55 19.96 4.50
C ASP A 104 -14.02 19.81 4.47
N ARG A 105 -13.54 18.57 4.23
CA ARG A 105 -12.12 18.21 4.23
C ARG A 105 -11.86 17.00 3.32
N VAL A 106 -10.62 16.86 2.88
CA VAL A 106 -10.13 15.69 2.14
C VAL A 106 -8.87 15.12 2.78
N GLU A 107 -8.80 13.82 3.00
CA GLU A 107 -7.59 13.15 3.53
C GLU A 107 -6.99 12.25 2.45
N ILE A 108 -5.65 12.15 2.44
CA ILE A 108 -4.90 11.27 1.56
C ILE A 108 -4.05 10.36 2.43
N ALA A 109 -4.43 9.08 2.48
CA ALA A 109 -3.73 8.06 3.26
C ALA A 109 -2.89 7.16 2.35
N PRO A 110 -1.75 6.60 2.80
CA PRO A 110 -1.22 6.72 4.16
C PRO A 110 -0.60 8.09 4.48
N ASP A 111 -0.82 8.58 5.69
CA ASP A 111 -0.28 9.83 6.20
C ASP A 111 1.24 9.81 6.24
N ALA A 112 1.82 8.65 6.55
CA ALA A 112 3.27 8.43 6.49
C ALA A 112 3.85 8.69 5.09
N PHE A 113 3.01 8.78 4.04
CA PHE A 113 3.48 9.10 2.69
C PHE A 113 3.75 10.59 2.48
N GLY A 114 3.27 11.46 3.38
CA GLY A 114 3.54 12.90 3.33
C GLY A 114 2.92 13.59 2.10
N ILE A 115 1.81 13.06 1.59
CA ILE A 115 1.15 13.58 0.39
C ILE A 115 0.23 14.74 0.77
N GLU A 116 0.71 15.95 0.50
CA GLU A 116 -0.05 17.18 0.73
C GLU A 116 -0.88 17.56 -0.52
N PRO A 117 -2.20 17.76 -0.38
CA PRO A 117 -3.02 18.24 -1.49
C PRO A 117 -2.66 19.69 -1.86
N SER A 118 -2.63 19.94 -3.16
CA SER A 118 -2.34 21.26 -3.75
C SER A 118 -3.60 22.10 -4.02
N TYR A 119 -4.77 21.46 -4.13
CA TYR A 119 -6.05 22.09 -4.39
C TYR A 119 -7.19 21.29 -3.75
N PHE A 120 -8.19 21.98 -3.21
CA PHE A 120 -9.46 21.40 -2.76
C PHE A 120 -10.57 22.45 -2.73
N ASP A 121 -11.75 22.11 -3.26
CA ASP A 121 -12.93 23.00 -3.26
C ASP A 121 -14.20 22.39 -2.64
N GLY A 122 -14.04 21.30 -1.90
CA GLY A 122 -15.14 20.52 -1.34
C GLY A 122 -15.65 19.41 -2.25
N ARG A 123 -15.37 19.43 -3.56
CA ARG A 123 -15.73 18.35 -4.49
C ARG A 123 -14.54 17.76 -5.21
N THR A 124 -13.56 18.58 -5.54
CA THR A 124 -12.39 18.19 -6.31
C THR A 124 -11.15 18.42 -5.48
N VAL A 125 -10.25 17.43 -5.44
CA VAL A 125 -8.91 17.53 -4.85
C VAL A 125 -7.86 17.30 -5.92
N GLN A 126 -6.71 17.97 -5.82
CA GLN A 126 -5.54 17.64 -6.63
C GLN A 126 -4.28 17.48 -5.78
N PHE A 127 -3.46 16.48 -6.10
CA PHE A 127 -2.20 16.21 -5.42
C PHE A 127 -1.18 15.58 -6.38
N SER A 128 0.11 15.70 -6.05
CA SER A 128 1.20 15.16 -6.88
C SER A 128 1.57 13.77 -6.39
N LEU A 129 1.86 12.85 -7.31
CA LEU A 129 2.46 11.55 -7.00
C LEU A 129 3.74 11.32 -7.82
N ASN A 130 4.65 10.55 -7.23
CA ASN A 130 5.83 9.97 -7.86
C ASN A 130 6.08 8.58 -7.26
N HIS A 131 6.82 7.73 -7.96
CA HIS A 131 7.27 6.46 -7.38
C HIS A 131 8.39 6.68 -6.36
N GLU A 132 8.26 6.00 -5.23
CA GLU A 132 9.27 5.91 -4.18
C GLU A 132 9.69 4.45 -3.99
N VAL A 133 10.36 4.12 -2.88
CA VAL A 133 10.66 2.71 -2.54
C VAL A 133 9.39 1.96 -2.14
N ARG A 134 8.45 2.66 -1.50
CA ARG A 134 7.13 2.17 -1.11
C ARG A 134 6.12 2.23 -2.27
N PRO A 135 5.00 1.48 -2.22
CA PRO A 135 4.02 1.51 -3.29
C PRO A 135 3.36 2.89 -3.40
N SER A 136 3.00 3.30 -4.62
CA SER A 136 2.25 4.54 -4.86
C SER A 136 0.74 4.31 -4.78
N TYR A 137 0.27 3.57 -3.76
CA TYR A 137 -1.16 3.38 -3.53
C TYR A 137 -1.65 4.33 -2.46
N VAL A 138 -2.75 5.03 -2.76
CA VAL A 138 -3.31 6.00 -1.82
C VAL A 138 -4.82 5.89 -1.74
N SER A 139 -5.36 6.08 -0.55
CA SER A 139 -6.79 6.30 -0.34
C SER A 139 -7.08 7.79 -0.38
N VAL A 140 -8.19 8.18 -1.00
CA VAL A 140 -8.66 9.57 -1.00
C VAL A 140 -10.02 9.62 -0.32
N HIS A 141 -10.07 10.24 0.86
CA HIS A 141 -11.25 10.29 1.70
C HIS A 141 -11.84 11.70 1.75
N PHE A 142 -13.02 11.88 1.15
CA PHE A 142 -13.80 13.11 1.27
C PHE A 142 -14.65 13.06 2.54
N ILE A 143 -14.27 13.83 3.56
CA ILE A 143 -14.95 13.90 4.85
C ILE A 143 -16.24 14.73 4.67
N SER A 144 -17.36 14.04 4.71
CA SER A 144 -18.70 14.62 4.56
C SER A 144 -19.73 13.75 5.28
N ALA A 145 -20.83 14.36 5.73
CA ALA A 145 -21.86 13.64 6.49
C ALA A 145 -22.51 12.48 5.71
N ASP A 146 -22.55 12.56 4.38
CA ASP A 146 -23.09 11.55 3.48
C ASP A 146 -22.07 10.46 3.08
N ASN A 147 -20.78 10.65 3.37
CA ASN A 147 -19.73 9.66 3.09
C ASN A 147 -19.26 8.89 4.33
N GLN A 148 -20.06 8.91 5.39
CA GLN A 148 -19.75 8.28 6.65
C GLN A 148 -20.86 7.32 7.03
N ASP A 149 -20.49 6.08 7.34
CA ASP A 149 -21.38 5.15 8.01
C ASP A 149 -21.16 5.20 9.50
N ASN A 150 -22.26 5.10 10.25
CA ASN A 150 -22.18 4.86 11.68
C ASN A 150 -21.51 3.50 11.91
N GLY A 151 -20.33 3.51 12.52
CA GLY A 151 -19.79 2.36 13.22
C GLY A 151 -20.63 2.04 14.46
N GLN A 152 -20.26 0.99 15.19
CA GLN A 152 -20.76 0.88 16.56
C GLN A 152 -20.12 1.98 17.39
N ASN A 153 -20.92 2.70 18.17
CA ASN A 153 -20.48 3.64 19.20
C ASN A 153 -19.67 4.86 18.68
N GLU A 154 -20.17 5.59 17.68
CA GLU A 154 -19.65 6.91 17.24
C GLU A 154 -18.36 6.92 16.39
N SER A 155 -17.66 5.80 16.22
CA SER A 155 -16.65 5.66 15.15
C SER A 155 -17.32 5.76 13.77
N LYS A 156 -16.69 6.48 12.84
CA LYS A 156 -17.24 6.70 11.49
C LYS A 156 -16.35 6.07 10.44
N ALA A 157 -16.86 5.03 9.78
CA ALA A 157 -16.16 4.37 8.68
C ALA A 157 -16.52 5.03 7.35
N ILE A 158 -15.64 4.90 6.36
CA ILE A 158 -15.90 5.42 5.01
C ILE A 158 -16.99 4.59 4.34
N LYS A 159 -18.06 5.26 3.91
CA LYS A 159 -19.19 4.60 3.22
C LYS A 159 -18.83 4.25 1.77
N HIS A 160 -18.27 5.22 1.04
CA HIS A 160 -17.84 5.06 -0.34
C HIS A 160 -16.35 5.40 -0.44
N GLY A 161 -15.48 4.39 -0.27
CA GLY A 161 -14.03 4.58 -0.34
C GLY A 161 -13.52 4.77 -1.77
N LEU A 162 -12.30 5.30 -1.91
CA LEU A 162 -11.58 5.40 -3.17
C LEU A 162 -10.11 5.04 -2.98
N MET A 163 -9.60 4.09 -3.77
CA MET A 163 -8.17 3.79 -3.89
C MET A 163 -7.62 4.21 -5.26
N ILE A 164 -6.42 4.77 -5.26
CA ILE A 164 -5.63 5.02 -6.46
C ILE A 164 -4.49 3.98 -6.49
N PHE A 165 -4.54 3.03 -7.42
CA PHE A 165 -3.44 2.08 -7.67
C PHE A 165 -2.59 2.56 -8.84
N ALA A 166 -1.60 3.40 -8.53
CA ALA A 166 -0.69 3.97 -9.52
C ALA A 166 0.58 3.09 -9.60
N ASP A 167 0.57 2.13 -10.51
CA ASP A 167 1.59 1.10 -10.62
C ASP A 167 2.83 1.57 -11.39
N ARG A 168 3.97 0.92 -11.15
CA ARG A 168 5.10 1.02 -12.09
C ARG A 168 4.76 0.32 -13.42
N PRO A 169 5.26 0.81 -14.57
CA PRO A 169 5.05 0.19 -15.86
C PRO A 169 5.57 -1.25 -15.87
N GLU A 170 4.83 -2.15 -16.54
CA GLU A 170 5.26 -3.53 -16.69
C GLU A 170 6.50 -3.63 -17.58
N THR A 171 7.46 -4.45 -17.17
CA THR A 171 8.72 -4.66 -17.91
C THR A 171 8.76 -5.98 -18.67
N ASP A 172 7.85 -6.91 -18.38
CA ASP A 172 7.89 -8.29 -18.85
C ASP A 172 6.55 -8.77 -19.44
N ILE A 173 5.87 -7.90 -20.18
CA ILE A 173 4.63 -8.20 -20.89
C ILE A 173 4.87 -9.31 -21.94
N PRO A 174 4.15 -10.45 -21.88
CA PRO A 174 4.27 -11.50 -22.89
C PRO A 174 3.78 -11.04 -24.26
N THR A 175 4.42 -11.54 -25.32
CA THR A 175 3.94 -11.35 -26.69
C THR A 175 3.05 -12.52 -27.10
N LEU A 176 1.85 -12.25 -27.61
CA LEU A 176 0.91 -13.28 -28.06
C LEU A 176 1.48 -14.26 -29.11
N SER A 177 2.44 -13.82 -29.93
CA SER A 177 3.10 -14.66 -30.92
C SER A 177 4.24 -15.53 -30.36
N ALA A 178 4.56 -15.42 -29.06
CA ALA A 178 5.66 -16.18 -28.47
C ALA A 178 5.30 -17.67 -28.33
N PRO A 179 6.26 -18.60 -28.50
CA PRO A 179 5.99 -20.03 -28.34
C PRO A 179 5.40 -20.38 -26.97
N GLY A 180 4.33 -21.18 -26.96
CA GLY A 180 3.68 -21.63 -25.73
C GLY A 180 2.70 -20.63 -25.09
N VAL A 181 2.57 -19.43 -25.66
CA VAL A 181 1.53 -18.45 -25.29
C VAL A 181 0.23 -18.79 -26.02
N VAL A 182 -0.88 -18.84 -25.28
CA VAL A 182 -2.21 -19.13 -25.81
C VAL A 182 -3.15 -17.97 -25.47
N ASP A 183 -3.75 -17.37 -26.50
CA ASP A 183 -4.80 -16.37 -26.35
C ASP A 183 -6.10 -17.03 -25.86
N TYR A 184 -6.52 -16.69 -24.64
CA TYR A 184 -7.73 -17.23 -24.04
C TYR A 184 -8.98 -16.99 -24.90
N SER A 185 -9.09 -15.82 -25.54
CA SER A 185 -10.30 -15.42 -26.26
C SER A 185 -10.56 -16.30 -27.49
N THR A 186 -9.50 -16.73 -28.18
CA THR A 186 -9.64 -17.52 -29.41
C THR A 186 -9.42 -19.02 -29.22
N ALA A 187 -8.73 -19.42 -28.15
CA ALA A 187 -8.37 -20.82 -27.94
C ALA A 187 -9.52 -21.67 -27.40
N THR A 188 -9.48 -22.96 -27.70
CA THR A 188 -10.35 -23.98 -27.09
C THR A 188 -9.99 -24.21 -25.62
N ALA A 189 -10.91 -24.77 -24.83
CA ALA A 189 -10.66 -25.12 -23.43
C ALA A 189 -9.42 -26.02 -23.26
N ASN A 190 -9.22 -26.98 -24.17
CA ASN A 190 -8.09 -27.90 -24.12
C ASN A 190 -6.75 -27.20 -24.42
N GLU A 191 -6.73 -26.25 -25.34
CA GLU A 191 -5.53 -25.44 -25.62
C GLU A 191 -5.16 -24.56 -24.43
N VAL A 192 -6.15 -23.94 -23.78
CA VAL A 192 -5.94 -23.12 -22.58
C VAL A 192 -5.35 -23.97 -21.43
N ARG A 193 -5.92 -25.14 -21.12
CA ARG A 193 -5.39 -26.01 -20.04
C ARG A 193 -3.96 -26.44 -20.31
N ASN A 194 -3.62 -26.73 -21.57
CA ASN A 194 -2.29 -27.18 -21.97
C ASN A 194 -1.33 -26.04 -22.35
N ALA A 195 -1.69 -24.77 -22.10
CA ALA A 195 -0.89 -23.60 -22.43
C ALA A 195 0.34 -23.48 -21.54
N GLY A 196 1.45 -22.94 -22.08
CA GLY A 196 2.63 -22.64 -21.26
C GLY A 196 2.35 -21.38 -20.46
N LEU A 197 1.78 -20.42 -21.17
CA LEU A 197 1.20 -19.21 -20.65
C LEU A 197 -0.20 -19.04 -21.24
N VAL A 198 -1.20 -18.89 -20.39
CA VAL A 198 -2.53 -18.41 -20.78
C VAL A 198 -2.49 -16.88 -20.78
N TYR A 199 -2.75 -16.27 -21.93
CA TYR A 199 -2.82 -14.83 -22.08
C TYR A 199 -4.31 -14.41 -22.12
N PHE A 200 -4.74 -13.66 -21.11
CA PHE A 200 -6.04 -12.99 -21.11
C PHE A 200 -5.86 -11.58 -21.66
N PRO A 201 -6.27 -11.29 -22.90
CA PRO A 201 -6.17 -9.95 -23.47
C PRO A 201 -7.14 -8.98 -22.78
N SER A 202 -7.03 -7.68 -23.06
CA SER A 202 -8.06 -6.72 -22.65
C SER A 202 -9.44 -7.19 -23.13
N GLY A 203 -10.43 -7.16 -22.24
CA GLY A 203 -11.74 -7.75 -22.48
C GLY A 203 -12.33 -8.41 -21.24
N ASP A 204 -13.59 -8.83 -21.35
CA ASP A 204 -14.35 -9.49 -20.29
C ASP A 204 -14.38 -11.00 -20.55
N HIS A 205 -13.84 -11.78 -19.62
CA HIS A 205 -13.60 -13.22 -19.75
C HIS A 205 -14.36 -13.99 -18.67
N TYR A 206 -15.55 -14.49 -19.02
CA TYR A 206 -16.36 -15.33 -18.14
C TYR A 206 -15.92 -16.79 -18.22
N LEU A 207 -15.17 -17.27 -17.21
CA LEU A 207 -14.59 -18.60 -17.23
C LEU A 207 -15.62 -19.74 -17.37
N PRO A 208 -16.82 -19.68 -16.79
CA PRO A 208 -17.84 -20.72 -16.96
C PRO A 208 -18.25 -20.97 -18.42
N ASP A 209 -18.12 -20.01 -19.33
CA ASP A 209 -18.43 -20.22 -20.75
C ASP A 209 -17.46 -21.21 -21.41
N LYS A 210 -16.20 -21.22 -20.95
CA LYS A 210 -15.15 -22.11 -21.49
C LYS A 210 -14.91 -23.34 -20.61
N PHE A 211 -15.22 -23.25 -19.32
CA PHE A 211 -15.04 -24.30 -18.32
C PHE A 211 -16.34 -24.57 -17.52
N PRO A 212 -17.45 -24.95 -18.19
CA PRO A 212 -18.72 -25.19 -17.51
C PRO A 212 -18.65 -26.38 -16.55
N GLU A 213 -17.80 -27.37 -16.85
CA GLU A 213 -17.64 -28.58 -16.02
C GLU A 213 -16.99 -28.32 -14.66
N THR A 214 -16.25 -27.22 -14.53
CA THR A 214 -15.65 -26.74 -13.28
C THR A 214 -16.31 -25.46 -12.79
N GLN A 215 -17.43 -25.08 -13.40
CA GLN A 215 -18.19 -23.86 -13.10
C GLN A 215 -17.32 -22.59 -13.12
N GLY A 216 -16.27 -22.56 -13.95
CA GLY A 216 -15.35 -21.43 -14.04
C GLY A 216 -14.08 -21.50 -13.19
N ARG A 217 -13.76 -22.66 -12.59
CA ARG A 217 -12.46 -22.90 -11.93
C ARG A 217 -11.44 -23.40 -12.96
N LEU A 218 -10.44 -22.57 -13.27
CA LEU A 218 -9.38 -22.90 -14.23
C LEU A 218 -8.26 -23.66 -13.54
N TYR A 219 -8.12 -24.94 -13.86
CA TYR A 219 -7.08 -25.81 -13.34
C TYR A 219 -5.77 -25.67 -14.11
N ALA A 220 -4.67 -25.53 -13.39
CA ALA A 220 -3.33 -25.78 -13.92
C ALA A 220 -3.19 -27.27 -14.27
N ALA A 221 -2.41 -27.54 -15.31
CA ALA A 221 -2.17 -28.90 -15.81
C ALA A 221 -0.69 -29.28 -15.77
N ARG A 222 0.19 -28.37 -15.37
CA ARG A 222 1.64 -28.61 -15.31
C ARG A 222 2.39 -27.62 -14.43
N GLN A 223 3.54 -28.10 -13.98
CA GLN A 223 4.60 -27.32 -13.35
C GLN A 223 5.00 -26.14 -14.24
N GLY A 224 5.20 -24.97 -13.65
CA GLY A 224 5.68 -23.79 -14.38
C GLY A 224 4.64 -23.08 -15.26
N GLN A 225 3.37 -23.46 -15.19
CA GLN A 225 2.31 -22.81 -15.98
C GLN A 225 2.09 -21.37 -15.54
N GLN A 226 1.80 -20.50 -16.51
CA GLN A 226 1.63 -19.08 -16.28
C GLN A 226 0.27 -18.57 -16.75
N PHE A 227 -0.24 -17.54 -16.09
CA PHE A 227 -1.50 -16.86 -16.37
C PHE A 227 -1.24 -15.36 -16.39
N TYR A 228 -1.27 -14.76 -17.57
CA TYR A 228 -1.07 -13.33 -17.74
C TYR A 228 -2.41 -12.63 -17.96
N LEU A 229 -2.76 -11.70 -17.08
CA LEU A 229 -3.97 -10.88 -17.16
C LEU A 229 -3.57 -9.47 -17.61
N ALA A 230 -3.74 -9.17 -18.90
CA ALA A 230 -3.36 -7.87 -19.45
C ALA A 230 -4.08 -6.71 -18.74
N GLY A 231 -3.47 -5.53 -18.71
CA GLY A 231 -4.17 -4.31 -18.33
C GLY A 231 -5.44 -4.13 -19.17
N GLY A 232 -6.60 -4.02 -18.52
CA GLY A 232 -7.90 -4.01 -19.19
C GLY A 232 -8.59 -5.38 -19.31
N ALA A 233 -7.97 -6.47 -18.86
CA ALA A 233 -8.61 -7.78 -18.77
C ALA A 233 -9.42 -7.87 -17.47
N VAL A 234 -10.64 -8.40 -17.55
CA VAL A 234 -11.44 -8.82 -16.39
C VAL A 234 -11.76 -10.29 -16.54
N VAL A 235 -11.29 -11.09 -15.59
CA VAL A 235 -11.48 -12.53 -15.55
C VAL A 235 -12.46 -12.85 -14.44
N ARG A 236 -13.59 -13.47 -14.79
CA ARG A 236 -14.65 -13.85 -13.86
C ARG A 236 -14.61 -15.36 -13.64
N GLY A 237 -14.08 -15.79 -12.50
CA GLY A 237 -13.89 -17.20 -12.16
C GLY A 237 -12.79 -17.38 -11.11
N SER A 238 -12.20 -18.57 -11.02
CA SER A 238 -11.12 -18.89 -10.07
C SER A 238 -9.96 -19.62 -10.76
N ILE A 239 -8.79 -19.70 -10.10
CA ILE A 239 -7.63 -20.46 -10.57
C ILE A 239 -7.28 -21.51 -9.52
N ASP A 240 -7.08 -22.74 -9.95
CA ASP A 240 -6.63 -23.84 -9.09
C ASP A 240 -5.33 -24.41 -9.65
N ALA A 241 -4.27 -24.37 -8.86
CA ALA A 241 -2.99 -24.95 -9.20
C ALA A 241 -2.42 -25.77 -8.03
N ASP A 242 -3.29 -26.41 -7.24
CA ASP A 242 -2.87 -27.27 -6.14
C ASP A 242 -1.86 -28.33 -6.60
N GLY A 243 -0.73 -28.43 -5.90
CA GLY A 243 0.34 -29.39 -6.20
C GLY A 243 1.22 -29.09 -7.43
N TYR A 244 1.05 -27.94 -8.09
CA TYR A 244 1.88 -27.53 -9.22
C TYR A 244 2.80 -26.38 -8.84
N ASP A 245 4.10 -26.64 -8.71
CA ASP A 245 5.14 -25.66 -8.43
C ASP A 245 5.38 -24.69 -9.59
N ASN A 246 6.05 -23.58 -9.28
CA ASN A 246 6.51 -22.56 -10.21
C ASN A 246 5.38 -21.89 -11.00
N ILE A 247 4.18 -21.85 -10.45
CA ILE A 247 3.03 -21.18 -11.08
C ILE A 247 3.22 -19.68 -11.03
N ARG A 248 2.88 -18.99 -12.12
CA ARG A 248 2.93 -17.52 -12.17
C ARG A 248 1.59 -16.94 -12.61
N ILE A 249 0.98 -16.10 -11.77
CA ILE A 249 -0.22 -15.33 -12.09
C ILE A 249 0.18 -13.85 -12.07
N PHE A 250 0.13 -13.16 -13.21
CA PHE A 250 0.68 -11.80 -13.27
C PHE A 250 -0.02 -10.90 -14.29
N GLY A 251 0.20 -9.59 -14.16
CA GLY A 251 -0.26 -8.59 -15.12
C GLY A 251 -0.87 -7.38 -14.43
N ARG A 252 -1.86 -6.75 -15.07
CA ARG A 252 -2.60 -5.57 -14.57
C ARG A 252 -4.10 -5.68 -14.77
N GLY A 253 -4.59 -6.90 -14.99
CA GLY A 253 -6.02 -7.20 -15.07
C GLY A 253 -6.65 -7.47 -13.69
N ILE A 254 -7.96 -7.63 -13.72
CA ILE A 254 -8.79 -7.92 -12.55
C ILE A 254 -9.23 -9.39 -12.60
N LEU A 255 -9.03 -10.13 -11.50
CA LEU A 255 -9.66 -11.42 -11.27
C LEU A 255 -10.81 -11.19 -10.26
N THR A 256 -12.05 -11.52 -10.65
CA THR A 256 -13.23 -11.20 -9.84
C THR A 256 -14.16 -12.39 -9.61
N GLY A 257 -14.60 -12.54 -8.36
CA GLY A 257 -15.60 -13.52 -7.96
C GLY A 257 -17.00 -12.91 -7.82
N ARG A 258 -17.21 -11.66 -8.26
CA ARG A 258 -18.48 -10.91 -8.09
C ARG A 258 -19.72 -11.63 -8.64
N ASP A 259 -19.56 -12.48 -9.65
CA ASP A 259 -20.68 -13.24 -10.25
C ASP A 259 -21.02 -14.53 -9.50
N PHE A 260 -20.27 -14.85 -8.44
CA PHE A 260 -20.36 -16.09 -7.70
C PHE A 260 -20.69 -15.78 -6.25
N TYR A 261 -21.68 -16.47 -5.69
CA TYR A 261 -22.09 -16.27 -4.30
C TYR A 261 -20.97 -16.71 -3.32
N TRP A 262 -21.09 -16.34 -2.06
CA TRP A 262 -20.12 -16.70 -1.03
C TRP A 262 -20.01 -18.23 -0.86
N HIS A 263 -18.79 -18.77 -0.88
CA HIS A 263 -18.50 -20.21 -0.90
C HIS A 263 -18.98 -20.94 -2.16
N PHE A 264 -19.03 -20.27 -3.31
CA PHE A 264 -19.45 -20.87 -4.56
C PHE A 264 -18.60 -22.09 -4.98
N PHE A 265 -17.28 -21.92 -5.08
CA PHE A 265 -16.40 -22.99 -5.54
C PHE A 265 -16.25 -24.06 -4.46
N GLN A 266 -16.30 -25.32 -4.88
CA GLN A 266 -16.23 -26.48 -4.01
C GLN A 266 -15.20 -27.49 -4.55
N GLU A 267 -14.58 -28.23 -3.63
CA GLU A 267 -13.64 -29.32 -3.86
C GLU A 267 -14.04 -30.48 -2.94
N ASP A 268 -14.40 -31.64 -3.50
CA ASP A 268 -14.83 -32.82 -2.75
C ASP A 268 -15.92 -32.55 -1.69
N GLY A 269 -16.87 -31.66 -2.03
CA GLY A 269 -17.96 -31.26 -1.13
C GLY A 269 -17.55 -30.29 -0.02
N LYS A 270 -16.34 -29.72 -0.09
CA LYS A 270 -15.82 -28.70 0.82
C LYS A 270 -15.59 -27.40 0.07
N LYS A 271 -15.63 -26.29 0.80
CA LYS A 271 -15.37 -24.95 0.27
C LYS A 271 -13.95 -24.87 -0.30
N ALA A 272 -13.82 -24.39 -1.52
CA ALA A 272 -12.56 -24.30 -2.21
C ALA A 272 -11.96 -22.88 -2.13
N PRO A 273 -10.63 -22.74 -2.01
CA PRO A 273 -9.95 -21.46 -2.15
C PRO A 273 -10.19 -20.79 -3.51
N TYR A 274 -10.10 -19.47 -3.54
CA TYR A 274 -10.36 -18.69 -4.76
C TYR A 274 -9.19 -18.72 -5.75
N ILE A 275 -7.97 -18.56 -5.28
CA ILE A 275 -6.75 -18.96 -5.97
C ILE A 275 -6.10 -20.05 -5.12
N ASP A 276 -6.11 -21.29 -5.61
CA ASP A 276 -5.55 -22.41 -4.86
C ASP A 276 -4.11 -22.68 -5.28
N LEU A 277 -3.17 -22.32 -4.41
CA LEU A 277 -1.75 -22.63 -4.58
C LEU A 277 -1.26 -23.54 -3.46
N ARG A 278 -2.17 -24.25 -2.77
CA ARG A 278 -1.77 -25.28 -1.78
C ARG A 278 -0.89 -26.31 -2.48
N GLY A 279 0.03 -26.93 -1.72
CA GLY A 279 0.95 -27.93 -2.28
C GLY A 279 1.90 -27.45 -3.39
N ALA A 280 1.85 -26.16 -3.77
CA ALA A 280 2.61 -25.58 -4.88
C ALA A 280 3.68 -24.62 -4.36
N ASP A 281 4.93 -25.00 -4.53
CA ASP A 281 6.09 -24.21 -4.10
C ASP A 281 6.58 -23.29 -5.22
N PHE A 282 7.32 -22.23 -4.87
CA PHE A 282 7.93 -21.30 -5.83
C PHE A 282 6.94 -20.55 -6.72
N CYS A 283 5.72 -20.33 -6.23
CA CYS A 283 4.69 -19.62 -6.98
C CYS A 283 4.90 -18.10 -6.94
N ARG A 284 4.37 -17.41 -7.95
CA ARG A 284 4.44 -15.95 -8.07
C ARG A 284 3.06 -15.36 -8.39
N VAL A 285 2.60 -14.39 -7.61
CA VAL A 285 1.38 -13.60 -7.91
C VAL A 285 1.70 -12.12 -7.93
N GLU A 286 1.54 -11.47 -9.08
CA GLU A 286 2.14 -10.15 -9.33
C GLU A 286 1.21 -9.16 -10.06
N GLY A 287 0.99 -7.97 -9.51
CA GLY A 287 0.39 -6.83 -10.24
C GLY A 287 -1.14 -6.80 -10.35
N ILE A 288 -1.80 -7.97 -10.29
CA ILE A 288 -3.24 -8.10 -10.49
C ILE A 288 -4.06 -7.50 -9.35
N VAL A 289 -5.33 -7.19 -9.64
CA VAL A 289 -6.34 -6.85 -8.63
C VAL A 289 -7.31 -8.02 -8.48
N ILE A 290 -7.57 -8.44 -7.25
CA ILE A 290 -8.54 -9.47 -6.91
C ILE A 290 -9.72 -8.82 -6.20
N THR A 291 -10.94 -9.05 -6.69
CA THR A 291 -12.16 -8.48 -6.07
C THR A 291 -13.23 -9.53 -5.81
N ASN A 292 -13.93 -9.42 -4.69
CA ASN A 292 -15.00 -10.36 -4.29
C ASN A 292 -14.58 -11.84 -4.46
N PRO A 293 -13.44 -12.28 -3.91
CA PRO A 293 -13.11 -13.71 -3.91
C PRO A 293 -14.25 -14.49 -3.24
N THR A 294 -14.47 -15.76 -3.57
CA THR A 294 -15.62 -16.51 -3.02
C THR A 294 -15.33 -17.18 -1.68
N HIS A 295 -14.06 -17.26 -1.28
CA HIS A 295 -13.54 -17.90 -0.06
C HIS A 295 -12.10 -17.36 0.14
N HIS A 296 -11.30 -18.02 0.98
CA HIS A 296 -9.90 -17.67 1.26
C HIS A 296 -9.16 -17.37 -0.04
N THR A 297 -8.56 -16.18 -0.13
CA THR A 297 -8.15 -15.65 -1.43
C THR A 297 -6.97 -16.41 -2.01
N ILE A 298 -5.84 -16.49 -1.28
CA ILE A 298 -4.63 -17.17 -1.78
C ILE A 298 -3.92 -17.97 -0.68
N PRO A 299 -4.37 -19.19 -0.35
CA PRO A 299 -3.50 -20.15 0.32
C PRO A 299 -2.41 -20.65 -0.62
N SER A 300 -1.15 -20.65 -0.16
CA SER A 300 0.00 -21.10 -0.97
C SER A 300 0.90 -22.13 -0.29
N GLY A 301 1.69 -22.83 -1.09
CA GLY A 301 2.88 -23.56 -0.65
C GLY A 301 4.04 -22.62 -0.32
N LYS A 302 5.24 -23.20 -0.24
CA LYS A 302 6.46 -22.57 0.29
C LYS A 302 7.20 -21.76 -0.76
N ASN A 303 8.16 -20.96 -0.32
CA ASN A 303 9.12 -20.25 -1.16
C ASN A 303 8.45 -19.38 -2.25
N SER A 304 7.26 -18.85 -1.98
CA SER A 304 6.46 -18.11 -2.97
C SER A 304 6.67 -16.60 -2.86
N TYR A 305 6.39 -15.88 -3.95
CA TYR A 305 6.61 -14.44 -4.05
C TYR A 305 5.34 -13.70 -4.47
N PHE A 306 4.94 -12.70 -3.68
CA PHE A 306 3.74 -11.91 -3.93
C PHE A 306 4.13 -10.43 -4.04
N LYS A 307 3.83 -9.78 -5.16
CA LYS A 307 4.25 -8.39 -5.36
C LYS A 307 3.21 -7.54 -6.05
N ASN A 308 3.06 -6.29 -5.65
CA ASN A 308 2.21 -5.35 -6.38
C ASN A 308 0.75 -5.89 -6.49
N LEU A 309 0.27 -6.55 -5.44
CA LEU A 309 -0.98 -7.31 -5.45
C LEU A 309 -2.04 -6.57 -4.63
N LYS A 310 -3.25 -6.46 -5.18
CA LYS A 310 -4.37 -5.79 -4.52
C LYS A 310 -5.51 -6.78 -4.28
N ILE A 311 -5.99 -6.89 -3.06
CA ILE A 311 -7.12 -7.76 -2.68
C ILE A 311 -8.23 -6.89 -2.07
N ILE A 312 -9.44 -7.01 -2.61
CA ILE A 312 -10.65 -6.33 -2.13
C ILE A 312 -11.73 -7.37 -1.84
N GLY A 313 -11.83 -7.76 -0.57
CA GLY A 313 -12.85 -8.63 0.01
C GLY A 313 -13.89 -7.86 0.83
N TRP A 314 -15.07 -8.45 1.01
CA TRP A 314 -16.20 -7.84 1.72
C TRP A 314 -16.88 -8.76 2.75
N ALA A 315 -16.78 -10.08 2.57
CA ALA A 315 -17.40 -11.07 3.43
C ALA A 315 -16.36 -11.75 4.33
N SER A 316 -16.83 -12.45 5.36
CA SER A 316 -16.01 -13.41 6.11
C SER A 316 -15.37 -14.44 5.17
N ASN A 317 -14.28 -15.04 5.59
CA ASN A 317 -13.48 -15.97 4.80
C ASN A 317 -12.95 -15.39 3.48
N HIS A 318 -12.92 -14.06 3.29
CA HIS A 318 -12.24 -13.44 2.15
C HIS A 318 -10.79 -13.09 2.51
N ASP A 319 -10.08 -14.01 3.16
CA ASP A 319 -8.73 -13.83 3.71
C ASP A 319 -7.77 -13.20 2.69
N GLY A 320 -6.67 -12.60 3.15
CA GLY A 320 -5.63 -12.11 2.24
C GLY A 320 -4.78 -13.24 1.66
N VAL A 321 -3.47 -13.18 1.93
CA VAL A 321 -2.51 -14.19 1.47
C VAL A 321 -2.17 -15.09 2.64
N ARG A 322 -2.44 -16.39 2.53
CA ARG A 322 -2.00 -17.38 3.53
C ARG A 322 -0.80 -18.11 2.96
N SER A 323 0.36 -17.50 3.11
CA SER A 323 1.59 -18.03 2.51
C SER A 323 2.12 -19.25 3.26
N GLY A 324 2.82 -20.12 2.54
CA GLY A 324 3.67 -21.15 3.14
C GLY A 324 5.05 -20.61 3.51
N ALA A 325 5.80 -21.39 4.28
CA ALA A 325 7.12 -21.02 4.78
C ALA A 325 8.11 -20.54 3.68
N ASN A 326 9.04 -19.67 4.09
CA ASN A 326 10.05 -18.97 3.30
C ASN A 326 9.49 -18.11 2.15
N SER A 327 8.24 -17.67 2.23
CA SER A 327 7.65 -16.78 1.24
C SER A 327 8.01 -15.31 1.50
N TYR A 328 7.94 -14.49 0.44
CA TYR A 328 8.21 -13.06 0.52
C TYR A 328 7.12 -12.27 -0.19
N MET A 329 6.67 -11.19 0.45
CA MET A 329 5.62 -10.33 -0.06
C MET A 329 5.99 -8.85 0.05
N GLU A 330 5.65 -8.07 -0.97
CA GLU A 330 6.00 -6.65 -1.04
C GLU A 330 4.97 -5.86 -1.84
N GLU A 331 4.73 -4.60 -1.47
CA GLU A 331 3.83 -3.70 -2.23
C GLU A 331 2.41 -4.25 -2.37
N LEU A 332 1.85 -4.77 -1.26
CA LEU A 332 0.48 -5.26 -1.22
C LEU A 332 -0.51 -4.14 -0.85
N PHE A 333 -1.74 -4.25 -1.33
CA PHE A 333 -2.91 -3.62 -0.74
C PHE A 333 -3.94 -4.69 -0.39
N ILE A 334 -4.34 -4.80 0.88
CA ILE A 334 -5.35 -5.78 1.29
C ILE A 334 -6.45 -5.07 2.07
N LYS A 335 -7.67 -5.09 1.51
CA LYS A 335 -8.90 -4.73 2.20
C LYS A 335 -9.77 -5.97 2.32
N THR A 336 -10.02 -6.46 3.52
CA THR A 336 -10.92 -7.60 3.72
C THR A 336 -11.52 -7.65 5.12
N SER A 337 -12.56 -8.48 5.28
CA SER A 337 -13.29 -8.73 6.52
C SER A 337 -13.00 -10.14 7.09
N ASP A 338 -11.76 -10.58 6.94
CA ASP A 338 -11.18 -11.75 7.61
C ASP A 338 -9.66 -11.61 7.71
N ASP A 339 -8.95 -12.67 8.13
CA ASP A 339 -7.51 -12.65 8.36
C ASP A 339 -6.74 -12.21 7.09
N LEU A 340 -5.88 -11.19 7.20
CA LEU A 340 -5.15 -10.65 6.05
C LEU A 340 -3.91 -11.49 5.72
N ASP A 341 -3.28 -12.05 6.75
CA ASP A 341 -2.14 -12.97 6.69
C ASP A 341 -2.07 -13.83 7.98
N TYR A 342 -1.19 -14.84 7.98
CA TYR A 342 -1.01 -15.79 9.07
C TYR A 342 0.45 -15.81 9.56
N ALA A 343 0.71 -15.17 10.71
CA ALA A 343 2.03 -15.04 11.36
C ALA A 343 2.54 -16.34 12.03
N ARG A 344 2.37 -17.47 11.34
CA ARG A 344 2.56 -18.82 11.90
C ARG A 344 3.81 -19.53 11.38
N ASP A 345 4.35 -19.13 10.24
CA ASP A 345 5.52 -19.78 9.62
C ASP A 345 6.51 -18.74 9.08
N PRO A 346 7.78 -19.11 8.85
CA PRO A 346 8.78 -18.15 8.42
C PRO A 346 8.35 -17.53 7.10
N HIS A 347 8.13 -16.22 7.04
CA HIS A 347 7.87 -15.50 5.80
C HIS A 347 8.00 -14.01 6.09
N ARG A 348 8.03 -13.18 5.03
CA ARG A 348 8.21 -11.74 5.18
C ARG A 348 7.21 -10.93 4.37
N ILE A 349 6.62 -9.90 4.98
CA ILE A 349 5.81 -8.89 4.29
C ILE A 349 6.44 -7.51 4.51
N VAL A 350 6.67 -6.78 3.42
CA VAL A 350 7.25 -5.42 3.48
C VAL A 350 6.46 -4.40 2.69
N ASN A 351 6.59 -3.11 3.03
CA ASN A 351 6.16 -1.97 2.21
C ASN A 351 4.72 -2.11 1.71
N SER A 352 3.77 -2.40 2.61
CA SER A 352 2.42 -2.81 2.21
C SER A 352 1.34 -2.07 3.01
N ILE A 353 0.18 -1.89 2.40
CA ILE A 353 -0.95 -1.13 2.94
C ILE A 353 -2.08 -2.08 3.29
N MET A 354 -2.60 -1.94 4.50
CA MET A 354 -3.68 -2.77 5.04
C MET A 354 -4.89 -1.89 5.36
N TRP A 355 -6.05 -2.30 4.89
CA TRP A 355 -7.35 -1.74 5.26
C TRP A 355 -8.19 -2.85 5.92
N PRO A 356 -7.89 -3.19 7.18
CA PRO A 356 -8.63 -4.23 7.88
C PRO A 356 -10.07 -3.77 8.12
N MET A 357 -11.04 -4.62 7.79
CA MET A 357 -12.44 -4.37 8.12
C MET A 357 -12.74 -4.91 9.54
N ARG A 358 -14.00 -5.23 9.85
CA ARG A 358 -14.43 -5.56 11.21
C ARG A 358 -13.84 -6.83 11.82
N ASN A 359 -13.51 -7.82 10.99
CA ASN A 359 -13.12 -9.16 11.42
C ASN A 359 -11.78 -9.55 10.80
N GLY A 360 -11.01 -10.38 11.53
CA GLY A 360 -9.73 -10.92 11.10
C GLY A 360 -8.54 -10.11 11.60
N ALA A 361 -7.42 -10.78 11.86
CA ALA A 361 -6.17 -10.13 12.23
C ALA A 361 -5.29 -9.89 11.00
N PHE A 362 -4.31 -8.98 11.11
CA PHE A 362 -3.28 -8.91 10.07
C PHE A 362 -2.36 -10.13 10.11
N GLY A 363 -1.67 -10.36 11.22
CA GLY A 363 -0.92 -11.59 11.47
C GLY A 363 -1.68 -12.49 12.42
N GLN A 364 -2.48 -13.41 11.90
CA GLN A 364 -3.21 -14.39 12.71
C GLN A 364 -2.30 -15.56 13.08
N LEU A 365 -2.12 -15.80 14.38
CA LEU A 365 -1.21 -16.84 14.88
C LEU A 365 -1.79 -18.26 14.86
N GLY A 366 -3.12 -18.42 14.81
CA GLY A 366 -3.77 -19.70 15.13
C GLY A 366 -4.82 -20.20 14.14
N TRP A 367 -5.91 -20.77 14.68
CA TRP A 367 -6.91 -21.66 14.03
C TRP A 367 -6.51 -23.14 13.92
N ASN A 368 -6.08 -23.75 15.04
CA ASN A 368 -5.70 -25.16 15.19
C ASN A 368 -4.46 -25.63 14.38
N ASP A 369 -3.90 -24.82 13.50
CA ASP A 369 -2.61 -25.05 12.85
C ASP A 369 -1.53 -24.24 13.59
N LEU A 370 -0.59 -24.94 14.22
CA LEU A 370 0.23 -24.40 15.31
C LEU A 370 1.59 -23.82 14.88
N GLY A 371 1.96 -23.93 13.60
CA GLY A 371 3.11 -23.25 13.00
C GLY A 371 4.45 -23.36 13.75
N SER A 372 5.41 -22.53 13.38
CA SER A 372 6.71 -22.36 14.06
C SER A 372 7.09 -20.92 14.39
N GLY A 373 6.43 -19.92 13.78
CA GLY A 373 6.71 -18.49 13.90
C GLY A 373 7.74 -18.02 12.88
N PHE A 374 8.69 -17.17 13.28
CA PHE A 374 9.73 -16.56 12.43
C PHE A 374 9.20 -15.68 11.29
N THR A 375 7.99 -15.16 11.44
CA THR A 375 7.41 -14.17 10.54
C THR A 375 8.04 -12.80 10.75
N GLU A 376 8.31 -12.09 9.65
CA GLU A 376 8.84 -10.73 9.64
C GLU A 376 7.86 -9.77 8.94
N TYR A 377 7.42 -8.74 9.65
CA TYR A 377 6.65 -7.63 9.08
C TYR A 377 7.44 -6.34 9.21
N GLU A 378 7.54 -5.58 8.12
CA GLU A 378 8.30 -4.32 8.11
C GLU A 378 7.68 -3.27 7.18
N ASN A 379 7.55 -2.03 7.65
CA ASN A 379 6.99 -0.92 6.87
C ASN A 379 5.56 -1.23 6.40
N ILE A 380 4.68 -1.52 7.36
CA ILE A 380 3.27 -1.79 7.12
C ILE A 380 2.44 -0.57 7.53
N TYR A 381 1.55 -0.15 6.66
CA TYR A 381 0.72 1.04 6.81
C TYR A 381 -0.75 0.62 6.95
N PHE A 382 -1.29 0.77 8.15
CA PHE A 382 -2.69 0.51 8.45
C PHE A 382 -3.49 1.80 8.25
N ILE A 383 -4.42 1.76 7.30
CA ILE A 383 -5.30 2.87 6.96
C ILE A 383 -6.76 2.43 7.14
N HIS A 384 -7.61 3.35 7.57
CA HIS A 384 -9.05 3.16 7.70
C HIS A 384 -9.44 1.87 8.46
N SER A 385 -8.70 1.51 9.50
CA SER A 385 -8.91 0.26 10.26
C SER A 385 -10.30 0.25 10.90
N GLU A 386 -11.04 -0.84 10.71
CA GLU A 386 -12.44 -0.93 11.13
C GLU A 386 -12.72 -2.04 12.14
N TRP A 387 -11.68 -2.58 12.80
CA TRP A 387 -11.81 -3.69 13.73
C TRP A 387 -12.93 -3.44 14.75
N ASP A 388 -13.83 -4.42 14.88
CA ASP A 388 -14.94 -4.37 15.83
C ASP A 388 -14.43 -4.68 17.24
N VAL A 389 -13.84 -3.68 17.87
CA VAL A 389 -13.22 -3.79 19.19
C VAL A 389 -14.22 -3.38 20.26
N ASN A 390 -14.61 -4.36 21.10
CA ASN A 390 -15.38 -4.20 22.33
C ASN A 390 -14.43 -4.26 23.53
N VAL A 391 -14.92 -4.01 24.75
CA VAL A 391 -14.08 -4.08 25.99
C VAL A 391 -13.29 -5.38 26.13
N ASP A 392 -13.83 -6.49 25.63
CA ASP A 392 -13.11 -7.75 25.46
C ASP A 392 -12.67 -7.92 24.00
N ILE A 393 -11.39 -7.63 23.75
CA ILE A 393 -10.76 -7.82 22.43
C ILE A 393 -10.97 -9.25 21.96
N LYS A 394 -11.48 -9.41 20.73
CA LYS A 394 -11.60 -10.73 20.10
C LYS A 394 -10.21 -11.26 19.75
N ARG A 395 -10.06 -12.57 19.85
CA ARG A 395 -8.77 -13.25 19.63
C ARG A 395 -8.27 -13.16 18.19
N ASN A 396 -9.13 -12.90 17.22
CA ASN A 396 -8.81 -12.81 15.80
C ASN A 396 -8.83 -11.37 15.26
N GLN A 397 -8.31 -10.41 16.03
CA GLN A 397 -8.29 -8.99 15.64
C GLN A 397 -6.96 -8.33 16.04
N GLY A 398 -6.62 -7.26 15.33
CA GLY A 398 -5.41 -6.47 15.55
C GLY A 398 -4.28 -6.78 14.57
N VAL A 399 -3.18 -6.04 14.69
CA VAL A 399 -1.96 -6.27 13.91
C VAL A 399 -1.49 -7.70 14.13
N ILE A 400 -1.48 -8.18 15.38
CA ILE A 400 -1.30 -9.60 15.72
C ILE A 400 -2.50 -10.13 16.51
N GLY A 401 -3.19 -11.12 15.95
CA GLY A 401 -4.27 -11.87 16.59
C GLY A 401 -3.85 -13.29 16.94
N SER A 402 -4.47 -13.89 17.95
CA SER A 402 -4.12 -15.19 18.51
C SER A 402 -5.33 -16.03 18.87
N VAL A 403 -5.92 -16.73 17.87
CA VAL A 403 -6.83 -17.87 18.14
C VAL A 403 -5.99 -19.15 18.31
N LEU A 404 -5.11 -19.13 19.32
CA LEU A 404 -4.20 -20.23 19.65
C LEU A 404 -4.75 -21.13 20.76
N ASN A 405 -4.68 -22.44 20.58
CA ASN A 405 -5.03 -23.38 21.63
C ASN A 405 -3.76 -24.00 22.23
N GLN A 406 -3.92 -24.87 23.23
CA GLN A 406 -2.82 -25.63 23.81
C GLN A 406 -2.01 -26.41 22.76
N GLY A 407 -0.74 -26.69 23.06
CA GLY A 407 0.22 -27.39 22.20
C GLY A 407 0.99 -26.48 21.25
N VAL A 408 0.73 -25.17 21.26
CA VAL A 408 1.45 -24.20 20.41
C VAL A 408 2.93 -24.09 20.79
N HIS A 409 3.81 -23.91 19.80
CA HIS A 409 5.24 -23.61 19.97
C HIS A 409 5.71 -22.55 18.97
N LEU A 410 5.09 -21.36 19.00
CA LEU A 410 5.38 -20.27 18.08
C LEU A 410 6.47 -19.36 18.65
N SER A 411 7.42 -18.97 17.79
CA SER A 411 8.56 -18.18 18.25
C SER A 411 9.14 -17.20 17.24
N HIS A 412 9.90 -16.20 17.69
CA HIS A 412 10.77 -15.36 16.85
C HIS A 412 10.05 -14.50 15.78
N ASN A 413 8.82 -14.07 16.04
CA ASN A 413 8.13 -13.14 15.15
C ASN A 413 8.62 -11.69 15.37
N SER A 414 8.91 -10.98 14.27
CA SER A 414 9.42 -9.60 14.29
C SER A 414 8.46 -8.65 13.57
N ILE A 415 8.00 -7.63 14.27
CA ILE A 415 7.01 -6.65 13.79
C ILE A 415 7.61 -5.26 13.90
N HIS A 416 8.11 -4.73 12.79
CA HIS A 416 8.91 -3.51 12.76
C HIS A 416 8.28 -2.42 11.90
N ASN A 417 8.48 -1.16 12.29
CA ASN A 417 8.11 0.01 11.49
C ASN A 417 6.64 -0.03 11.04
N ILE A 418 5.74 -0.10 12.01
CA ILE A 418 4.29 -0.12 11.77
C ILE A 418 3.73 1.27 11.96
N TYR A 419 2.92 1.72 11.01
CA TYR A 419 2.16 2.95 11.07
C TYR A 419 0.68 2.60 11.10
N ALA A 420 -0.07 3.09 12.09
CA ALA A 420 -1.52 2.98 12.09
C ALA A 420 -2.20 4.32 12.36
N GLU A 421 -3.09 4.70 11.46
CA GLU A 421 -3.74 6.01 11.44
C GLU A 421 -5.02 6.04 12.29
N ASP A 422 -5.63 4.89 12.57
CA ASP A 422 -6.93 4.82 13.24
C ASP A 422 -6.83 4.33 14.70
N GLY A 423 -7.69 4.86 15.57
CA GLY A 423 -7.73 4.49 16.98
C GLY A 423 -8.15 3.05 17.29
N THR A 424 -8.81 2.36 16.36
CA THR A 424 -9.20 0.94 16.53
C THR A 424 -8.03 -0.02 16.27
N ALA A 425 -6.87 0.49 15.86
CA ALA A 425 -5.70 -0.31 15.55
C ALA A 425 -5.06 -0.92 16.81
N LEU A 426 -5.50 -2.13 17.17
CA LEU A 426 -4.85 -2.94 18.21
C LEU A 426 -3.52 -3.48 17.70
N ILE A 427 -2.47 -3.44 18.52
CA ILE A 427 -1.16 -3.97 18.12
C ILE A 427 -1.04 -5.47 18.42
N ALA A 428 -1.51 -5.93 19.58
CA ALA A 428 -1.23 -7.29 20.00
C ALA A 428 -2.34 -7.89 20.88
N ASN A 429 -2.87 -9.04 20.47
CA ASN A 429 -3.61 -9.95 21.33
C ASN A 429 -2.89 -11.30 21.37
N LEU A 430 -1.97 -11.46 22.32
CA LEU A 430 -1.09 -12.63 22.45
C LEU A 430 -1.64 -13.56 23.53
N THR A 431 -2.63 -14.37 23.15
CA THR A 431 -3.34 -15.24 24.10
C THR A 431 -3.37 -16.71 23.68
N ILE A 432 -3.12 -17.61 24.62
CA ILE A 432 -3.29 -19.07 24.46
C ILE A 432 -4.51 -19.50 25.29
N ALA A 433 -5.42 -20.27 24.71
CA ALA A 433 -6.62 -20.77 25.40
C ALA A 433 -6.61 -22.30 25.52
N TYR A 434 -7.32 -22.81 26.52
CA TYR A 434 -7.60 -24.24 26.62
C TYR A 434 -8.87 -24.60 25.84
N ASP A 435 -8.77 -25.55 24.92
CA ASP A 435 -9.88 -26.16 24.21
C ASP A 435 -10.11 -27.59 24.70
N ALA A 436 -11.21 -27.81 25.41
CA ALA A 436 -11.60 -29.10 25.96
C ALA A 436 -12.03 -30.13 24.90
N SER A 437 -12.29 -29.70 23.67
CA SER A 437 -12.73 -30.56 22.56
C SER A 437 -11.59 -31.15 21.75
N ALA A 438 -10.40 -30.56 21.83
CA ALA A 438 -9.17 -31.18 21.36
C ALA A 438 -8.78 -32.33 22.31
N ASP A 439 -7.85 -33.20 21.88
CA ASP A 439 -7.28 -34.27 22.71
C ASP A 439 -5.90 -33.87 23.26
N PRO A 440 -5.78 -33.05 24.32
CA PRO A 440 -4.47 -32.67 24.82
C PRO A 440 -4.14 -33.38 26.13
N GLN A 441 -3.01 -34.09 26.14
CA GLN A 441 -2.20 -34.21 27.35
C GLN A 441 -1.10 -33.15 27.26
N PRO A 442 -0.66 -32.57 28.39
CA PRO A 442 0.41 -31.60 28.36
C PRO A 442 1.68 -32.27 27.83
N GLU A 443 2.33 -31.66 26.86
CA GLU A 443 3.60 -32.17 26.33
C GLU A 443 4.72 -31.77 27.27
N ASN A 444 5.42 -32.77 27.83
CA ASN A 444 6.51 -32.56 28.79
C ASN A 444 6.13 -31.65 29.98
N GLY A 445 4.85 -31.65 30.39
CA GLY A 445 4.35 -30.82 31.49
C GLY A 445 4.06 -29.35 31.12
N SER A 446 4.06 -29.01 29.82
CA SER A 446 3.63 -27.72 29.29
C SER A 446 2.35 -27.86 28.47
N TRP A 447 1.49 -26.83 28.52
CA TRP A 447 0.34 -26.72 27.63
C TRP A 447 0.63 -25.89 26.37
N GLY A 448 1.88 -25.48 26.13
CA GLY A 448 2.29 -24.72 24.97
C GLY A 448 3.00 -23.41 25.33
N GLU A 449 3.60 -22.79 24.34
CA GLU A 449 4.52 -21.68 24.51
C GLU A 449 4.44 -20.70 23.32
N LEU A 450 4.43 -19.41 23.64
CA LEU A 450 4.54 -18.31 22.70
C LEU A 450 5.69 -17.40 23.15
N GLN A 451 6.77 -17.30 22.37
CA GLN A 451 8.00 -16.68 22.86
C GLN A 451 8.81 -15.89 21.84
N HIS A 452 9.65 -14.95 22.30
CA HIS A 452 10.62 -14.22 21.48
C HIS A 452 9.98 -13.35 20.38
N PHE A 453 8.97 -12.55 20.73
CA PHE A 453 8.40 -11.59 19.78
C PHE A 453 9.06 -10.23 19.97
N GLN A 454 9.41 -9.57 18.87
CA GLN A 454 9.91 -8.20 18.90
C GLN A 454 8.97 -7.27 18.15
N PHE A 455 8.43 -6.28 18.85
CA PHE A 455 7.73 -5.15 18.29
C PHE A 455 8.65 -3.95 18.38
N LYS A 456 9.03 -3.36 17.25
CA LYS A 456 9.98 -2.25 17.23
C LYS A 456 9.48 -1.13 16.35
N ASN A 457 9.59 0.10 16.84
CA ASN A 457 9.27 1.30 16.08
C ASN A 457 7.81 1.26 15.59
N ILE A 458 6.89 1.29 16.54
CA ILE A 458 5.45 1.22 16.27
C ILE A 458 4.85 2.59 16.53
N ILE A 459 4.24 3.18 15.50
CA ILE A 459 3.63 4.50 15.54
C ILE A 459 2.13 4.35 15.33
N LEU A 460 1.37 4.69 16.37
CA LEU A 460 -0.09 4.81 16.32
C LEU A 460 -0.44 6.29 16.49
N GLU A 461 -1.29 6.83 15.62
CA GLU A 461 -1.71 8.24 15.72
C GLU A 461 -2.65 8.52 16.89
N TYR A 462 -3.27 7.46 17.41
CA TYR A 462 -4.21 7.50 18.53
C TYR A 462 -3.78 6.51 19.62
N PRO A 463 -4.25 6.70 20.88
CA PRO A 463 -4.23 5.61 21.84
C PRO A 463 -5.09 4.45 21.34
N PHE A 464 -4.98 3.27 21.96
CA PHE A 464 -5.87 2.16 21.68
C PHE A 464 -7.29 2.50 22.12
N LEU A 465 -8.23 2.58 21.18
CA LEU A 465 -9.62 2.88 21.41
C LEU A 465 -10.50 1.72 20.97
N ASN A 466 -11.56 1.45 21.74
CA ASN A 466 -12.65 0.59 21.28
C ASN A 466 -13.50 1.32 20.23
N SER A 467 -14.48 0.64 19.64
CA SER A 467 -15.37 1.25 18.63
C SER A 467 -16.13 2.47 19.16
N GLY A 468 -16.24 2.56 20.50
CA GLY A 468 -16.82 3.63 21.30
C GLY A 468 -15.93 4.82 21.63
N GLY A 469 -14.71 4.86 21.11
CA GLY A 469 -13.74 5.89 21.45
C GLY A 469 -13.24 5.82 22.90
N GLN A 470 -13.52 4.73 23.62
CA GLN A 470 -13.02 4.53 24.98
C GLN A 470 -11.69 3.77 24.95
N PRO A 471 -10.74 4.07 25.86
CA PRO A 471 -9.48 3.35 25.93
C PRO A 471 -9.69 1.83 26.10
N ILE A 472 -8.89 1.04 25.37
CA ILE A 472 -8.87 -0.42 25.45
C ILE A 472 -7.44 -0.92 25.66
N ARG A 473 -7.30 -2.10 26.28
CA ARG A 473 -5.99 -2.70 26.58
C ARG A 473 -5.78 -4.00 25.81
N ASN A 474 -4.62 -4.09 25.18
CA ASN A 474 -4.08 -5.28 24.53
C ASN A 474 -3.93 -6.41 25.56
N LYS A 475 -4.10 -7.68 25.16
CA LYS A 475 -4.07 -8.81 26.09
C LYS A 475 -2.83 -9.67 25.85
N ILE A 476 -2.14 -10.03 26.93
CA ILE A 476 -1.01 -10.99 26.93
C ILE A 476 -1.24 -11.98 28.08
N ALA A 477 -1.61 -13.22 27.74
CA ALA A 477 -1.92 -14.23 28.74
C ALA A 477 -1.85 -15.65 28.16
N GLY A 478 -1.41 -16.60 28.99
CA GLY A 478 -1.63 -18.02 28.75
C GLY A 478 -2.77 -18.56 29.63
N PHE A 479 -2.65 -19.82 30.04
CA PHE A 479 -3.55 -20.43 31.02
C PHE A 479 -2.82 -21.46 31.88
N GLU A 480 -3.39 -21.78 33.05
CA GLU A 480 -2.91 -22.85 33.93
C GLU A 480 -4.00 -23.89 34.13
N ARG A 481 -3.63 -25.18 34.05
CA ARG A 481 -4.53 -26.31 34.30
C ARG A 481 -3.73 -27.52 34.77
N ASP A 482 -4.24 -28.25 35.77
CA ASP A 482 -3.62 -29.47 36.29
C ASP A 482 -2.12 -29.27 36.67
N ALA A 483 -1.80 -28.09 37.22
CA ALA A 483 -0.45 -27.63 37.58
C ALA A 483 0.55 -27.47 36.41
N ALA A 484 0.11 -27.63 35.16
CA ALA A 484 0.84 -27.28 33.95
C ALA A 484 0.34 -25.94 33.38
N LYS A 485 1.19 -25.24 32.61
CA LYS A 485 0.90 -23.92 32.05
C LYS A 485 1.10 -23.87 30.55
N ALA A 486 0.27 -23.08 29.87
CA ALA A 486 0.64 -22.48 28.60
C ALA A 486 1.21 -21.09 28.90
N ILE A 487 2.41 -20.79 28.39
CA ILE A 487 3.16 -19.59 28.81
C ILE A 487 3.38 -18.65 27.62
N VAL A 488 3.28 -17.35 27.87
CA VAL A 488 3.70 -16.30 26.92
C VAL A 488 4.86 -15.52 27.52
N HIS A 489 6.01 -15.47 26.85
CA HIS A 489 7.19 -14.82 27.41
C HIS A 489 8.17 -14.26 26.38
N ASP A 490 9.16 -13.50 26.87
CA ASP A 490 10.19 -12.85 26.05
C ASP A 490 9.59 -12.02 24.92
N ILE A 491 8.59 -11.20 25.27
CA ILE A 491 7.94 -10.27 24.36
C ILE A 491 8.52 -8.88 24.61
N GLU A 492 9.08 -8.29 23.57
CA GLU A 492 9.79 -7.03 23.63
C GLU A 492 9.08 -5.96 22.79
N PHE A 493 8.71 -4.85 23.43
CA PHE A 493 8.25 -3.63 22.77
C PHE A 493 9.33 -2.56 22.88
N ILE A 494 9.88 -2.15 21.74
CA ILE A 494 10.88 -1.10 21.62
C ILE A 494 10.26 0.07 20.86
N ASN A 495 10.23 1.26 21.46
CA ASN A 495 9.69 2.45 20.81
C ASN A 495 8.23 2.27 20.33
N LEU A 496 7.37 1.76 21.20
CA LEU A 496 5.93 1.75 20.98
C LEU A 496 5.37 3.12 21.35
N ILE A 497 4.79 3.82 20.38
CA ILE A 497 4.20 5.15 20.55
C ILE A 497 2.70 5.06 20.28
N ALA A 498 1.90 5.32 21.31
CA ALA A 498 0.44 5.35 21.25
C ALA A 498 -0.05 6.80 21.34
N GLY A 499 -0.50 7.36 20.22
CA GLY A 499 -0.77 8.79 20.09
C GLY A 499 0.52 9.60 20.28
N ASN A 500 0.58 10.35 21.38
CA ASN A 500 1.73 11.17 21.76
C ASN A 500 2.55 10.56 22.92
N THR A 501 2.25 9.34 23.34
CA THR A 501 2.87 8.71 24.51
C THR A 501 3.76 7.54 24.12
N VAL A 502 5.01 7.55 24.58
CA VAL A 502 5.89 6.37 24.54
C VAL A 502 5.43 5.40 25.64
N VAL A 503 5.17 4.17 25.25
CA VAL A 503 4.82 3.10 26.18
C VAL A 503 6.09 2.53 26.79
N THR A 504 6.19 2.60 28.12
CA THR A 504 7.29 2.10 28.94
C THR A 504 6.75 1.22 30.06
N MET A 505 7.62 0.53 30.80
CA MET A 505 7.20 -0.25 31.96
C MET A 505 6.42 0.56 33.01
N GLU A 506 6.64 1.87 33.09
CA GLU A 506 5.96 2.74 34.07
C GLU A 506 4.48 2.96 33.74
N ASN A 507 4.11 2.94 32.46
CA ASN A 507 2.74 3.23 32.00
C ASN A 507 2.09 2.08 31.22
N ALA A 508 2.78 0.96 30.98
CA ALA A 508 2.28 -0.16 30.17
C ALA A 508 0.92 -0.70 30.63
N GLY A 509 0.63 -0.67 31.94
CA GLY A 509 -0.67 -1.10 32.49
C GLY A 509 -1.87 -0.26 32.02
N GLN A 510 -1.65 0.89 31.38
CA GLN A 510 -2.71 1.68 30.73
C GLN A 510 -3.09 1.13 29.36
N TYR A 511 -2.20 0.35 28.74
CA TYR A 511 -2.30 -0.11 27.35
C TYR A 511 -2.38 -1.63 27.21
N PHE A 512 -1.98 -2.37 28.25
CA PHE A 512 -1.91 -3.83 28.27
C PHE A 512 -2.49 -4.43 29.55
N ASP A 513 -3.28 -5.49 29.39
CA ASP A 513 -3.62 -6.46 30.42
C ASP A 513 -2.65 -7.65 30.28
N ILE A 514 -1.72 -7.77 31.22
CA ILE A 514 -0.68 -8.81 31.23
C ILE A 514 -0.93 -9.72 32.43
N ASP A 515 -1.17 -11.02 32.19
CA ASP A 515 -1.38 -11.99 33.27
C ASP A 515 -0.05 -12.37 33.93
N PRO A 516 0.22 -11.97 35.19
CA PRO A 516 1.49 -12.27 35.85
C PRO A 516 1.65 -13.76 36.19
N HIS A 517 0.60 -14.58 36.13
CA HIS A 517 0.67 -16.00 36.47
C HIS A 517 1.13 -16.89 35.32
N THR A 518 0.89 -16.45 34.09
CA THR A 518 1.14 -17.22 32.85
C THR A 518 2.10 -16.50 31.89
N THR A 519 2.71 -15.40 32.36
CA THR A 519 3.67 -14.63 31.57
C THR A 519 4.93 -14.28 32.36
N HIS A 520 6.05 -14.10 31.65
CA HIS A 520 7.27 -13.51 32.20
C HIS A 520 8.10 -12.86 31.08
N SER A 521 9.11 -12.06 31.45
CA SER A 521 9.99 -11.38 30.49
C SER A 521 9.26 -10.50 29.45
N ILE A 522 8.17 -9.84 29.84
CA ILE A 522 7.49 -8.85 29.00
C ILE A 522 8.13 -7.49 29.26
N SER A 523 8.58 -6.80 28.21
CA SER A 523 9.30 -5.54 28.36
C SER A 523 8.80 -4.43 27.43
N PHE A 524 8.76 -3.22 27.97
CA PHE A 524 8.45 -1.99 27.26
C PHE A 524 9.57 -0.99 27.48
N ARG A 525 10.32 -0.68 26.44
CA ARG A 525 11.49 0.18 26.53
C ARG A 525 11.63 1.10 25.33
N THR A 526 12.50 2.09 25.51
CA THR A 526 13.00 2.91 24.42
C THR A 526 14.30 2.33 23.87
N GLY A 527 14.64 2.71 22.64
CA GLY A 527 15.91 2.38 22.01
C GLY A 527 16.31 3.45 20.99
N GLY A 528 17.55 3.91 21.08
CA GLY A 528 18.04 5.03 20.28
C GLY A 528 17.45 6.37 20.70
N ASP A 529 17.67 7.38 19.87
CA ASP A 529 17.15 8.74 20.09
C ASP A 529 15.67 8.81 19.69
N LEU A 530 14.91 9.60 20.44
CA LEU A 530 13.49 9.89 20.19
C LEU A 530 13.28 11.40 19.98
N PRO A 531 13.65 11.95 18.81
CA PRO A 531 13.29 13.32 18.44
C PRO A 531 11.81 13.62 18.69
N VAL A 532 11.52 14.83 19.13
CA VAL A 532 10.16 15.27 19.49
C VAL A 532 9.67 16.31 18.50
N VAL A 533 8.47 16.07 17.95
CA VAL A 533 7.69 17.13 17.29
C VAL A 533 6.75 17.73 18.32
N THR A 534 6.98 18.99 18.68
CA THR A 534 6.08 19.74 19.57
C THR A 534 5.08 20.52 18.75
N THR A 535 3.80 20.26 18.98
CA THR A 535 2.68 20.91 18.28
C THR A 535 1.97 21.90 19.18
N SER A 536 1.44 22.97 18.58
CA SER A 536 0.58 23.93 19.25
C SER A 536 -0.35 24.63 18.25
N SER A 537 -1.46 25.20 18.73
CA SER A 537 -2.37 25.99 17.90
C SER A 537 -3.15 27.02 18.71
N ASN A 538 -3.74 28.01 18.02
CA ASN A 538 -4.82 28.82 18.59
C ASN A 538 -6.16 28.05 18.57
N ALA A 539 -7.21 28.64 19.14
CA ALA A 539 -8.55 28.06 19.07
C ALA A 539 -9.09 28.04 17.62
N GLY A 540 -9.80 26.97 17.25
CA GLY A 540 -10.46 26.81 15.95
C GLY A 540 -10.10 25.55 15.16
N GLY A 541 -9.41 24.60 15.78
CA GLY A 541 -9.12 23.29 15.21
C GLY A 541 -8.26 22.47 16.16
N ARG A 542 -7.76 21.34 15.66
CA ARG A 542 -6.87 20.42 16.39
C ARG A 542 -5.78 19.88 15.49
N LEU A 543 -4.70 19.39 16.09
CA LEU A 543 -3.67 18.60 15.43
C LEU A 543 -3.83 17.12 15.80
N VAL A 544 -3.38 16.21 14.93
CA VAL A 544 -3.37 14.76 15.21
C VAL A 544 -2.06 14.14 14.70
N PRO A 545 -1.24 13.52 15.58
CA PRO A 545 -1.30 13.63 17.04
C PRO A 545 -1.00 15.05 17.53
N ASP A 546 -1.38 15.38 18.78
CA ASP A 546 -1.19 16.72 19.41
C ASP A 546 -0.25 16.67 20.62
N GLY A 547 0.30 17.83 21.00
CA GLY A 547 1.30 17.99 22.06
C GLY A 547 2.72 17.60 21.65
N ASN A 548 3.43 16.92 22.55
CA ASN A 548 4.79 16.43 22.31
C ASN A 548 4.75 15.02 21.72
N ILE A 549 5.25 14.87 20.50
CA ILE A 549 5.14 13.64 19.72
C ILE A 549 6.55 13.05 19.56
N PRO A 550 6.99 12.20 20.51
CA PRO A 550 8.25 11.48 20.37
C PRO A 550 8.18 10.52 19.18
N THR A 551 9.25 10.46 18.40
CA THR A 551 9.36 9.62 17.20
C THR A 551 10.73 8.97 17.16
N PRO A 552 10.87 7.68 16.81
CA PRO A 552 12.18 7.05 16.76
C PRO A 552 13.00 7.66 15.63
N ALA A 553 14.26 8.00 15.92
CA ALA A 553 15.12 8.61 14.94
C ALA A 553 15.22 7.75 13.66
N GLY A 554 15.13 8.39 12.51
CA GLY A 554 15.11 7.76 11.19
C GLY A 554 13.74 7.33 10.69
N MET A 555 12.69 7.37 11.53
CA MET A 555 11.30 7.14 11.08
C MET A 555 10.67 8.39 10.48
N ASP A 556 9.62 8.18 9.70
CA ASP A 556 8.79 9.26 9.18
C ASP A 556 7.76 9.69 10.24
N ARG A 557 7.39 10.98 10.24
CA ARG A 557 6.32 11.51 11.08
C ARG A 557 5.44 12.48 10.32
N SER A 558 4.13 12.29 10.44
CA SER A 558 3.13 13.23 9.97
C SER A 558 2.37 13.85 11.15
N VAL A 559 1.92 15.08 10.95
CA VAL A 559 0.97 15.79 11.82
C VAL A 559 -0.17 16.30 10.96
N GLN A 560 -1.36 15.76 11.15
CA GLN A 560 -2.58 16.22 10.50
C GLN A 560 -3.11 17.47 11.16
N ILE A 561 -3.65 18.37 10.35
CA ILE A 561 -4.26 19.62 10.81
C ILE A 561 -5.75 19.59 10.45
N ILE A 562 -6.60 19.68 11.47
CA ILE A 562 -8.05 19.50 11.36
C ILE A 562 -8.73 20.76 11.88
N PRO A 563 -9.19 21.67 10.99
CA PRO A 563 -10.02 22.81 11.39
C PRO A 563 -11.35 22.35 11.99
N ASP A 564 -11.86 23.11 12.97
CA ASP A 564 -13.24 22.95 13.43
C ASP A 564 -14.23 23.36 12.32
N PRO A 565 -15.49 22.89 12.38
CA PRO A 565 -16.52 23.34 11.44
C PRO A 565 -16.62 24.87 11.35
N GLY A 566 -16.57 25.39 10.12
CA GLY A 566 -16.60 26.84 9.85
C GLY A 566 -15.26 27.57 10.06
N ARG A 567 -14.18 26.82 10.33
CA ARG A 567 -12.81 27.33 10.44
C ARG A 567 -11.95 26.85 9.28
N ARG A 568 -10.85 27.57 9.06
CA ARG A 568 -9.83 27.26 8.05
C ARG A 568 -8.43 27.47 8.60
N ILE A 569 -7.46 26.86 7.93
CA ILE A 569 -6.05 27.02 8.24
C ILE A 569 -5.58 28.35 7.62
N LEU A 570 -4.99 29.23 8.41
CA LEU A 570 -4.40 30.48 7.89
C LEU A 570 -2.92 30.32 7.63
N ASP A 571 -2.19 29.73 8.58
CA ASP A 571 -0.75 29.54 8.51
C ASP A 571 -0.33 28.32 9.34
N VAL A 572 0.78 27.71 8.92
CA VAL A 572 1.47 26.62 9.60
C VAL A 572 2.93 27.00 9.71
N ILE A 573 3.44 27.13 10.93
CA ILE A 573 4.79 27.60 11.23
C ILE A 573 5.59 26.39 11.69
N VAL A 574 6.64 26.06 10.97
CA VAL A 574 7.54 24.95 11.31
C VAL A 574 8.90 25.52 11.69
N ASP A 575 9.41 25.17 12.87
CA ASP A 575 10.69 25.68 13.40
C ASP A 575 10.79 27.23 13.36
N GLY A 576 9.67 27.91 13.66
CA GLY A 576 9.56 29.37 13.61
C GLY A 576 9.44 29.98 12.21
N ILE A 577 9.34 29.16 11.17
CA ILE A 577 9.24 29.59 9.76
C ILE A 577 7.84 29.26 9.22
N SER A 578 7.08 30.28 8.83
CA SER A 578 5.80 30.15 8.13
C SER A 578 5.97 29.32 6.85
N GLN A 579 5.15 28.28 6.72
CA GLN A 579 5.00 27.42 5.56
C GLN A 579 3.75 27.78 4.73
N GLY A 580 2.99 28.79 5.16
CA GLY A 580 1.66 29.09 4.66
C GLY A 580 0.63 28.04 5.07
N ARG A 581 -0.53 28.09 4.43
CA ARG A 581 -1.60 27.11 4.65
C ARG A 581 -1.15 25.72 4.17
N ARG A 582 -1.15 24.76 5.10
CA ARG A 582 -0.91 23.33 4.89
C ARG A 582 -1.97 22.53 5.64
N GLN A 583 -2.44 21.44 5.07
CA GLN A 583 -3.36 20.50 5.71
C GLN A 583 -2.64 19.46 6.56
N SER A 584 -1.36 19.21 6.28
CA SER A 584 -0.49 18.34 7.06
C SER A 584 0.95 18.87 7.08
N VAL A 585 1.74 18.40 8.05
CA VAL A 585 3.20 18.58 8.08
C VAL A 585 3.85 17.21 8.10
N PHE A 586 4.82 17.01 7.21
CA PHE A 586 5.55 15.76 7.06
C PHE A 586 7.04 15.95 7.35
N PHE A 587 7.58 15.10 8.22
CA PHE A 587 8.98 15.00 8.58
C PHE A 587 9.50 13.62 8.14
N PRO A 588 10.15 13.52 6.97
CA PRO A 588 10.78 12.28 6.56
C PRO A 588 12.03 12.01 7.40
N SER A 589 12.21 10.77 7.85
CA SER A 589 13.40 10.29 8.57
C SER A 589 13.90 11.27 9.65
N ILE A 590 13.05 11.52 10.66
CA ILE A 590 13.29 12.52 11.70
C ILE A 590 14.59 12.27 12.47
N ASP A 591 15.42 13.29 12.66
CA ASP A 591 16.72 13.18 13.32
C ASP A 591 16.96 14.22 14.43
N ARG A 592 16.04 15.17 14.60
CA ARG A 592 16.10 16.23 15.61
C ARG A 592 14.70 16.73 15.99
N ASP A 593 14.63 17.47 17.08
CA ASP A 593 13.38 18.07 17.53
C ASP A 593 12.88 19.13 16.55
N HIS A 594 11.55 19.22 16.43
CA HIS A 594 10.84 20.17 15.59
C HIS A 594 9.67 20.81 16.32
N THR A 595 9.27 21.99 15.86
CA THR A 595 8.05 22.67 16.33
C THR A 595 7.08 22.87 15.18
N VAL A 596 5.78 22.69 15.45
CA VAL A 596 4.68 23.00 14.53
C VAL A 596 3.65 23.86 15.26
N GLU A 597 3.44 25.07 14.78
CA GLU A 597 2.43 26.00 15.30
C GLU A 597 1.39 26.27 14.21
N VAL A 598 0.12 26.14 14.53
CA VAL A 598 -0.98 26.36 13.57
C VAL A 598 -1.83 27.55 13.97
N VAL A 599 -2.15 28.39 12.99
CA VAL A 599 -3.08 29.50 13.15
C VAL A 599 -4.35 29.23 12.34
N PHE A 600 -5.46 29.06 13.05
CA PHE A 600 -6.80 28.97 12.48
C PHE A 600 -7.47 30.35 12.39
N GLY A 601 -8.41 30.46 11.46
CA GLY A 601 -9.29 31.62 11.31
C GLY A 601 -10.67 31.23 10.77
N ASP A 602 -11.53 32.23 10.56
CA ASP A 602 -12.89 32.00 10.06
C ASP A 602 -12.90 31.65 8.57
N GLY A 603 -13.79 30.74 8.17
CA GLY A 603 -14.10 30.40 6.78
C GLY A 603 -14.08 28.91 6.49
N THR A 604 -14.45 28.52 5.28
CA THR A 604 -14.31 27.14 4.77
C THR A 604 -12.86 26.87 4.38
N ASP A 605 -12.32 25.68 4.71
CA ASP A 605 -10.94 25.30 4.35
C ASP A 605 -10.84 24.77 2.91
N HIS A 606 -11.33 25.54 1.96
CA HIS A 606 -11.06 25.33 0.52
C HIS A 606 -9.80 26.11 0.14
N PHE A 607 -8.98 25.56 -0.75
CA PHE A 607 -7.65 26.08 -0.99
C PHE A 607 -7.08 25.73 -2.37
N GLY A 608 -6.01 26.44 -2.70
CA GLY A 608 -5.27 26.23 -3.93
C GLY A 608 -5.95 26.86 -5.14
N ILE A 609 -5.26 26.73 -6.27
CA ILE A 609 -5.79 27.03 -7.59
C ILE A 609 -5.69 25.70 -8.34
N PRO A 610 -6.76 25.24 -9.01
CA PRO A 610 -6.69 23.98 -9.71
C PRO A 610 -5.59 24.07 -10.76
N TYR A 611 -4.76 23.06 -10.84
CA TYR A 611 -3.87 22.86 -11.95
C TYR A 611 -4.70 22.81 -13.23
N THR A 612 -4.54 23.84 -14.04
CA THR A 612 -5.02 23.87 -15.41
C THR A 612 -3.79 23.94 -16.29
N CYS A 613 -3.52 22.93 -17.12
CA CYS A 613 -2.57 23.13 -18.19
C CYS A 613 -3.17 24.12 -19.21
N THR A 614 -2.83 25.40 -19.08
CA THR A 614 -3.06 26.36 -20.15
C THR A 614 -1.92 26.23 -21.15
N VAL A 615 -2.14 25.49 -22.24
CA VAL A 615 -1.28 25.57 -23.41
C VAL A 615 -1.47 26.99 -23.97
N SER A 616 -0.62 27.94 -23.58
CA SER A 616 -0.54 29.19 -24.32
C SER A 616 -0.10 28.82 -25.74
N PRO A 617 -0.78 29.31 -26.81
CA PRO A 617 -0.47 28.93 -28.21
C PRO A 617 0.90 29.42 -28.71
N THR A 618 1.83 29.77 -27.81
CA THR A 618 3.17 30.29 -28.10
C THR A 618 4.29 29.65 -27.30
N GLN A 619 4.07 28.56 -26.55
CA GLN A 619 5.19 27.87 -25.92
C GLN A 619 5.91 26.96 -26.92
N SER A 620 7.12 27.37 -27.29
CA SER A 620 8.13 26.49 -27.87
C SER A 620 8.26 25.21 -27.04
N PRO A 621 8.59 24.06 -27.66
CA PRO A 621 8.69 22.78 -26.98
C PRO A 621 9.57 22.86 -25.73
N ALA A 622 9.19 22.10 -24.70
CA ALA A 622 9.93 21.97 -23.46
C ALA A 622 11.42 21.73 -23.74
N ARG A 623 12.27 22.55 -23.12
CA ARG A 623 13.71 22.49 -23.38
C ARG A 623 14.30 21.28 -22.65
N PRO A 624 15.12 20.44 -23.30
CA PRO A 624 15.77 19.31 -22.63
C PRO A 624 16.60 19.76 -21.41
N GLY A 625 16.66 18.92 -20.38
CA GLY A 625 17.55 19.11 -19.23
C GLY A 625 18.98 18.66 -19.50
N PHE A 626 19.87 18.90 -18.52
CA PHE A 626 21.25 18.35 -18.49
C PHE A 626 21.65 18.06 -17.04
N LYS A 627 22.55 17.09 -16.82
CA LYS A 627 23.04 16.76 -15.47
C LYS A 627 24.33 17.53 -15.16
N LEU A 628 24.49 17.92 -13.90
CA LEU A 628 25.68 18.59 -13.37
C LEU A 628 26.41 17.62 -12.44
N TYR A 629 27.72 17.45 -12.60
CA TYR A 629 28.52 16.62 -11.70
C TYR A 629 29.99 17.09 -11.64
N PRO A 630 30.70 16.94 -10.50
CA PRO A 630 30.14 16.66 -9.18
C PRO A 630 29.32 17.84 -8.66
N VAL A 631 28.30 17.54 -7.86
CA VAL A 631 27.58 18.49 -7.01
C VAL A 631 27.59 17.88 -5.62
N PRO A 632 28.24 18.51 -4.62
CA PRO A 632 28.86 19.83 -4.64
C PRO A 632 30.12 19.93 -5.53
N ALA A 633 30.30 21.09 -6.14
CA ALA A 633 31.46 21.42 -6.96
C ALA A 633 32.64 21.85 -6.08
N THR A 634 33.85 21.43 -6.43
CA THR A 634 35.11 21.96 -5.87
C THR A 634 35.80 22.86 -6.90
N ASP A 635 36.46 22.30 -7.92
CA ASP A 635 37.20 23.10 -8.92
C ASP A 635 36.51 23.19 -10.29
N LYS A 636 35.69 22.19 -10.62
CA LYS A 636 34.97 22.12 -11.88
C LYS A 636 33.61 21.44 -11.73
N VAL A 637 32.71 21.78 -12.65
CA VAL A 637 31.43 21.07 -12.88
C VAL A 637 31.32 20.66 -14.34
N PHE A 638 30.98 19.39 -14.58
CA PHE A 638 30.71 18.80 -15.89
C PHE A 638 29.22 18.86 -16.22
N LEU A 639 28.91 18.96 -17.52
CA LEU A 639 27.55 19.06 -18.05
C LEU A 639 27.28 17.82 -18.90
N GLU A 640 26.59 16.83 -18.34
CA GLU A 640 26.21 15.62 -19.06
C GLU A 640 25.04 15.91 -20.01
N GLY A 641 25.09 15.40 -21.24
CA GLY A 641 24.07 15.66 -22.27
C GLY A 641 24.26 16.97 -23.04
N ILE A 642 25.36 17.70 -22.80
CA ILE A 642 25.70 18.95 -23.52
C ILE A 642 26.86 18.71 -24.50
N THR A 643 26.68 19.17 -25.74
CA THR A 643 27.74 19.15 -26.77
C THR A 643 28.84 20.18 -26.47
N PRO A 644 30.14 19.85 -26.68
CA PRO A 644 31.21 20.83 -26.54
C PRO A 644 31.02 22.05 -27.45
N ARG A 645 31.53 23.20 -27.01
CA ARG A 645 31.44 24.55 -27.62
C ARG A 645 30.07 25.22 -27.56
N ARG A 646 29.13 24.75 -26.73
CA ARG A 646 27.88 25.48 -26.45
C ARG A 646 28.12 26.72 -25.58
N LYS A 647 27.40 27.82 -25.82
CA LYS A 647 27.40 29.00 -24.95
C LYS A 647 26.71 28.67 -23.63
N VAL A 648 27.38 28.97 -22.53
CA VAL A 648 26.92 28.78 -21.16
C VAL A 648 27.01 30.11 -20.42
N GLU A 649 25.96 30.41 -19.67
CA GLU A 649 25.89 31.56 -18.77
C GLU A 649 25.81 31.05 -17.33
N LEU A 650 26.64 31.59 -16.44
CA LEU A 650 26.67 31.25 -15.03
C LEU A 650 26.12 32.42 -14.22
N TYR A 651 25.21 32.15 -13.29
CA TYR A 651 24.54 33.14 -12.44
C TYR A 651 24.71 32.82 -10.96
N SER A 652 24.68 33.85 -10.10
CA SER A 652 24.60 33.70 -8.64
C SER A 652 23.22 33.20 -8.20
N ALA A 653 23.10 32.81 -6.92
CA ALA A 653 21.82 32.48 -6.30
C ALA A 653 20.77 33.62 -6.40
N THR A 654 21.23 34.87 -6.44
CA THR A 654 20.39 36.07 -6.57
C THR A 654 20.04 36.43 -8.02
N GLY A 655 20.48 35.63 -9.00
CA GLY A 655 20.20 35.85 -10.42
C GLY A 655 21.14 36.85 -11.12
N GLN A 656 22.23 37.26 -10.48
CA GLN A 656 23.24 38.12 -11.12
C GLN A 656 24.10 37.29 -12.08
N LEU A 657 24.27 37.76 -13.32
CA LEU A 657 25.15 37.12 -14.30
C LEU A 657 26.62 37.26 -13.85
N ILE A 658 27.29 36.13 -13.65
CA ILE A 658 28.70 36.06 -13.25
C ILE A 658 29.61 36.02 -14.47
N ARG A 659 29.34 35.11 -15.42
CA ARG A 659 30.15 34.97 -16.65
C ARG A 659 29.43 34.27 -17.79
N LYS A 660 29.84 34.59 -19.02
CA LYS A 660 29.49 33.87 -20.25
C LYS A 660 30.72 33.16 -20.79
N MET A 661 30.58 31.90 -21.16
CA MET A 661 31.69 31.06 -21.64
C MET A 661 31.21 30.01 -22.63
N HIS A 662 32.12 29.40 -23.38
CA HIS A 662 31.79 28.22 -24.18
C HIS A 662 32.18 26.97 -23.39
N TYR A 663 31.23 26.04 -23.19
CA TYR A 663 31.51 24.75 -22.59
C TYR A 663 32.55 24.01 -23.42
N ARG A 664 33.55 23.40 -22.79
CA ARG A 664 34.55 22.56 -23.49
C ARG A 664 34.64 21.21 -22.82
N ASN A 665 35.25 21.17 -21.65
CA ASN A 665 35.42 19.97 -20.84
C ASN A 665 35.41 20.38 -19.35
N GLY A 666 34.20 20.65 -18.85
CA GLY A 666 33.95 21.20 -17.51
C GLY A 666 33.94 22.73 -17.46
N LEU A 667 33.09 23.28 -16.60
CA LEU A 667 33.06 24.67 -16.18
C LEU A 667 34.03 24.83 -15.02
N ARG A 668 34.98 25.78 -15.10
CA ARG A 668 35.86 26.08 -13.95
C ARG A 668 35.09 26.89 -12.91
N THR A 669 35.11 26.42 -11.67
CA THR A 669 34.38 27.02 -10.53
C THR A 669 35.28 27.30 -9.34
N GLY A 670 36.58 26.97 -9.40
CA GLY A 670 37.52 27.18 -8.28
C GLY A 670 37.73 28.65 -7.88
N ASP A 671 37.37 29.59 -8.75
CA ASP A 671 37.41 31.04 -8.49
C ASP A 671 36.09 31.59 -7.91
N LEU A 672 35.07 30.74 -7.71
CA LEU A 672 33.79 31.13 -7.13
C LEU A 672 33.81 30.91 -5.61
N PRO A 673 33.24 31.85 -4.81
CA PRO A 673 33.05 31.62 -3.38
C PRO A 673 32.07 30.46 -3.11
N PRO A 674 32.09 29.84 -1.92
CA PRO A 674 31.09 28.85 -1.54
C PRO A 674 29.67 29.39 -1.65
N GLY A 675 28.73 28.61 -2.19
CA GLY A 675 27.36 29.06 -2.43
C GLY A 675 26.62 28.33 -3.55
N LEU A 676 25.38 28.74 -3.83
CA LEU A 676 24.53 28.18 -4.89
C LEU A 676 24.66 28.97 -6.20
N TYR A 677 24.76 28.25 -7.32
CA TYR A 677 24.93 28.82 -8.65
C TYR A 677 23.99 28.19 -9.67
N TRP A 678 23.59 28.99 -10.67
CA TRP A 678 22.75 28.55 -11.79
C TRP A 678 23.51 28.54 -13.10
N VAL A 679 23.29 27.50 -13.91
CA VAL A 679 23.87 27.31 -15.24
C VAL A 679 22.75 27.39 -16.27
N LYS A 680 22.87 28.33 -17.20
CA LYS A 680 21.91 28.52 -18.30
C LYS A 680 22.60 28.23 -19.64
N ILE A 681 21.93 27.46 -20.48
CA ILE A 681 22.39 27.09 -21.81
C ILE A 681 21.23 27.32 -22.77
N GLU A 682 21.50 27.99 -23.89
CA GLU A 682 20.48 28.24 -24.91
C GLU A 682 19.92 26.92 -25.44
N GLY A 683 18.59 26.78 -25.44
CA GLY A 683 17.89 25.57 -25.85
C GLY A 683 17.75 24.48 -24.78
N TYR A 684 18.23 24.70 -23.55
CA TYR A 684 18.09 23.77 -22.42
C TYR A 684 17.36 24.42 -21.23
N SER A 685 16.83 23.58 -20.34
CA SER A 685 16.35 24.00 -19.02
C SER A 685 17.52 24.38 -18.11
N PRO A 686 17.41 25.42 -17.25
CA PRO A 686 18.50 25.82 -16.34
C PRO A 686 18.87 24.71 -15.34
N GLY A 687 20.15 24.54 -15.07
CA GLY A 687 20.66 23.65 -14.02
C GLY A 687 21.19 24.43 -12.81
N ARG A 688 21.35 23.78 -11.66
CA ARG A 688 21.92 24.39 -10.43
C ARG A 688 22.98 23.49 -9.78
N PHE A 689 24.00 24.09 -9.15
CA PHE A 689 24.97 23.36 -8.34
C PHE A 689 25.38 24.18 -7.11
N SER A 690 25.72 23.48 -6.01
CA SER A 690 26.40 24.06 -4.84
C SER A 690 27.92 24.02 -5.01
N LYS A 691 28.62 25.05 -4.56
CA LYS A 691 30.08 25.13 -4.45
C LYS A 691 30.45 25.05 -2.98
N HIS A 692 31.37 24.15 -2.65
CA HIS A 692 32.01 24.10 -1.32
C HIS A 692 33.29 24.91 -1.27
#